data_AF-A0AAY5K1E0-F1
#
_entry.id   AF-A0AAY5K1E0-F1
#
_cell.length_a   1.000
_cell.length_b   1.000
_cell.length_c   1.000
_cell.angle_alpha   90.00
_cell.angle_beta   90.00
_cell.angle_gamma   90.00
#
_symmetry.space_group_name_H-M   'P 1'
#
loop_
_entity.id
_entity.type
_entity.pdbx_description
1 polymer ?
#
loop_
_entity_poly.entity_id
_entity_poly.type
_entity_poly.pdbx_seq_one_letter_code
_entity_poly.pdbx_strand_id
1 'polypeptide(L)'
;MTADSELEIKEAFQRAQKGHNNKAKLVASLQNRYNKLEDKTLFHEEFVHYLKYAMIVYKREPAVENVIEFVSRFATSFQTPPTEGGEEEEDDEEEDENPFLNYIFNFLLESHKANSHAVRFRVCQLINKLLGSMAENAQIDDDLFDRIHQTMLVRVTDKFPNVRIQAALAMARLQDPQNHDCPTVKAYLLILENDSNPEVRRAVLSCIAPSSITLPKILKRTRDVKESTYTHSKLSVREVVCVRLLPAWLRLLQEDILDLLHRLDVENCAQTALDMLSALFTHTPQDQLLTDPLQLDNRRLIPGDCLSCERVLYWRALCEFMKTKGDDGEEMLDQLLPEAALFAEYLYGYVKAVPLLSEEQRGDFAQLELVMTKEFISQQLIHLIGCLDTNEEGGRKRVVVVLQEMLVLPQTPPSLVPLLTEKLLSLIPDDPRRIQTVAEVISEVREPIVTVSQPLDEKEKRKKQVKLAEVKVRVLEAKQALDDCISNQEFSKAAELKESITDLENLRNNILQEEAAETQPEDETRVEKTDPETLLRCLTICSELLKQMNIKTRIGPTLSAILSSLILPSVANAQPAVRNMAVMCLGTCALHSKDLANTHLVLLLQIAQLDEAKIRISALRAVIDLLLLYGFTLLAEQPSSALKETQPSHSLDHQEGEEKGEEPDEGNNSTQSILMMMSEFLDSEVPELRTETAEGLAKLMYCGRISSAKLLSRLVLLWYNPVTEDDTRLRHCLGVFFQLYARESRSHQECVEECFVPTLRTLLNAPATSPLAEVDVTNVAELLVELTRPSALINRADTQEVCVHDYLAVRVCGEILSDPSAPEVRLYAKILSNLELSSDVNTRRDLVTLLQQITQEVKDRICLRAVAKLIGQLQDSNDQPDLSAVALQPLDGNTASQDLTKSAKRPKRGQRKAIPVQKTRTVESSDESDGENVPDSVPVTRPTRRSKAAALEKTRLDLSALINQEANTS
;
A
#
# COMPACT_ATOMS: atom_id res chain seq x y z
N MET A 1 32.92 -25.36 65.09
CA MET A 1 33.04 -26.57 64.27
C MET A 1 31.74 -27.33 64.37
N THR A 2 31.03 -27.50 63.25
CA THR A 2 29.89 -28.39 63.06
C THR A 2 30.10 -29.00 61.68
N ALA A 3 29.96 -30.32 61.55
CA ALA A 3 30.36 -31.03 60.34
C ALA A 3 29.64 -30.49 59.08
N ASP A 4 30.35 -30.54 57.94
CA ASP A 4 29.75 -30.31 56.63
C ASP A 4 28.67 -31.38 56.38
N SER A 5 27.40 -30.99 56.54
CA SER A 5 26.30 -31.76 55.97
C SER A 5 26.31 -31.52 54.46
N GLU A 6 26.69 -32.54 53.68
CA GLU A 6 26.68 -32.45 52.22
C GLU A 6 25.28 -32.11 51.70
N LEU A 7 25.22 -31.27 50.66
CA LEU A 7 23.95 -30.73 50.17
C LEU A 7 23.11 -31.83 49.49
N GLU A 8 21.96 -32.17 50.08
CA GLU A 8 21.00 -33.09 49.45
C GLU A 8 20.41 -32.49 48.16
N ILE A 9 20.07 -33.34 47.18
CA ILE A 9 19.48 -32.88 45.90
C ILE A 9 18.15 -32.19 46.18
N LYS A 10 17.30 -32.81 47.00
CA LYS A 10 16.04 -32.22 47.47
C LYS A 10 16.22 -30.83 48.07
N GLU A 11 17.24 -30.65 48.91
CA GLU A 11 17.53 -29.36 49.52
C GLU A 11 18.06 -28.36 48.51
N ALA A 12 18.95 -28.76 47.60
CA ALA A 12 19.44 -27.92 46.50
C ALA A 12 18.27 -27.39 45.66
N PHE A 13 17.32 -28.25 45.28
CA PHE A 13 16.10 -27.86 44.53
C PHE A 13 15.19 -26.93 45.33
N GLN A 14 14.96 -27.18 46.62
CA GLN A 14 14.16 -26.30 47.50
C GLN A 14 14.82 -24.92 47.68
N ARG A 15 16.15 -24.88 47.86
CA ARG A 15 16.92 -23.64 47.93
C ARG A 15 16.93 -22.92 46.58
N ALA A 16 17.03 -23.62 45.45
CA ALA A 16 17.05 -23.04 44.11
C ALA A 16 15.76 -22.30 43.74
N GLN A 17 14.58 -22.70 44.24
CA GLN A 17 13.32 -22.00 44.01
C GLN A 17 13.35 -20.51 44.43
N LYS A 18 14.13 -20.17 45.47
CA LYS A 18 14.23 -18.81 46.01
C LYS A 18 15.23 -17.98 45.21
N GLY A 19 14.75 -16.99 44.46
CA GLY A 19 15.57 -16.20 43.53
C GLY A 19 16.74 -15.42 44.14
N HIS A 20 16.72 -15.17 45.46
CA HIS A 20 17.79 -14.50 46.21
C HIS A 20 18.92 -15.45 46.68
N ASN A 21 18.75 -16.78 46.54
CA ASN A 21 19.83 -17.72 46.84
C ASN A 21 20.88 -17.72 45.73
N ASN A 22 22.16 -17.72 46.11
CA ASN A 22 23.26 -17.77 45.15
C ASN A 22 23.33 -19.17 44.48
N LYS A 23 22.86 -19.24 43.24
CA LYS A 23 22.83 -20.48 42.43
C LYS A 23 24.22 -21.06 42.18
N ALA A 24 25.26 -20.24 42.02
CA ALA A 24 26.63 -20.73 41.82
C ALA A 24 27.16 -21.48 43.06
N LYS A 25 26.81 -21.02 44.27
CA LYS A 25 27.12 -21.76 45.51
C LYS A 25 26.38 -23.10 45.58
N LEU A 26 25.09 -23.14 45.20
CA LEU A 26 24.32 -24.39 45.16
C LEU A 26 24.89 -25.38 44.14
N VAL A 27 25.30 -24.90 42.96
CA VAL A 27 25.96 -25.69 41.92
C VAL A 27 27.28 -26.26 42.46
N ALA A 28 28.19 -25.42 42.95
CA ALA A 28 29.50 -25.87 43.46
C ALA A 28 29.39 -26.86 44.63
N SER A 29 28.46 -26.63 45.58
CA SER A 29 28.22 -27.58 46.68
C SER A 29 27.68 -28.92 46.20
N LEU A 30 26.78 -28.94 45.23
CA LEU A 30 26.21 -30.17 44.69
C LEU A 30 27.20 -30.88 43.75
N GLN A 31 28.05 -30.13 43.04
CA GLN A 31 29.10 -30.62 42.15
C GLN A 31 30.20 -31.33 42.96
N ASN A 32 30.62 -30.74 44.08
CA ASN A 32 31.54 -31.39 45.01
C ASN A 32 30.97 -32.72 45.54
N ARG A 33 29.67 -32.79 45.87
CA ARG A 33 29.01 -34.05 46.23
C ARG A 33 29.00 -35.05 45.07
N TYR A 34 28.66 -34.62 43.85
CA TYR A 34 28.64 -35.50 42.67
C TYR A 34 30.02 -36.09 42.35
N ASN A 35 31.09 -35.29 42.47
CA ASN A 35 32.46 -35.72 42.20
C ASN A 35 33.01 -36.73 43.22
N LYS A 36 32.42 -36.80 44.43
CA LYS A 36 32.78 -37.78 45.47
C LYS A 36 32.09 -39.14 45.32
N LEU A 37 31.10 -39.26 44.43
CA LEU A 37 30.35 -40.50 44.26
C LEU A 37 31.05 -41.43 43.27
N GLU A 38 31.40 -42.64 43.73
CA GLU A 38 31.87 -43.74 42.89
C GLU A 38 30.75 -44.22 41.95
N ASP A 39 29.56 -44.50 42.49
CA ASP A 39 28.35 -44.78 41.72
C ASP A 39 27.47 -43.53 41.58
N LYS A 40 27.33 -43.06 40.34
CA LYS A 40 26.59 -41.85 39.97
C LYS A 40 25.12 -42.14 39.58
N THR A 41 24.72 -43.41 39.43
CA THR A 41 23.38 -43.81 38.93
C THR A 41 22.25 -43.35 39.85
N LEU A 42 22.36 -43.61 41.16
CA LEU A 42 21.35 -43.18 42.15
C LEU A 42 21.21 -41.65 42.20
N PHE A 43 22.31 -40.91 42.00
CA PHE A 43 22.27 -39.45 41.93
C PHE A 43 21.53 -38.98 40.66
N HIS A 44 21.81 -39.60 39.52
CA HIS A 44 21.13 -39.34 38.24
C HIS A 44 19.61 -39.56 38.34
N GLU A 45 19.18 -40.67 38.96
CA GLU A 45 17.77 -40.98 39.20
C GLU A 45 17.10 -40.00 40.19
N GLU A 46 17.72 -39.73 41.33
CA GLU A 46 17.21 -38.79 42.36
C GLU A 46 17.10 -37.36 41.79
N PHE A 47 18.08 -36.91 40.99
CA PHE A 47 18.04 -35.61 40.33
C PHE A 47 16.86 -35.49 39.36
N VAL A 48 16.67 -36.49 38.50
CA VAL A 48 15.54 -36.53 37.56
C VAL A 48 14.20 -36.67 38.29
N HIS A 49 14.15 -37.39 39.42
CA HIS A 49 12.96 -37.46 40.27
C HIS A 49 12.52 -36.06 40.75
N TYR A 50 13.45 -35.24 41.25
CA TYR A 50 13.11 -33.87 41.67
C TYR A 50 12.87 -32.90 40.51
N LEU A 51 13.53 -33.10 39.36
CA LEU A 51 13.28 -32.33 38.13
C LEU A 51 11.85 -32.49 37.60
N LYS A 52 11.26 -33.69 37.69
CA LYS A 52 9.89 -33.99 37.21
C LYS A 52 8.83 -33.06 37.83
N TYR A 53 9.01 -32.60 39.07
CA TYR A 53 8.10 -31.63 39.71
C TYR A 53 8.06 -30.26 39.01
N ALA A 54 9.19 -29.81 38.46
CA ALA A 54 9.25 -28.58 37.65
C ALA A 54 8.69 -28.80 36.23
N MET A 55 8.90 -30.00 35.67
CA MET A 55 8.50 -30.33 34.29
C MET A 55 6.97 -30.36 34.08
N ILE A 56 6.19 -30.68 35.10
CA ILE A 56 4.72 -30.71 34.99
C ILE A 56 4.06 -29.32 35.04
N VAL A 57 4.81 -28.24 35.32
CA VAL A 57 4.25 -26.88 35.47
C VAL A 57 4.44 -26.05 34.20
N TYR A 58 3.36 -25.85 33.44
CA TYR A 58 3.38 -25.05 32.20
C TYR A 58 3.52 -23.53 32.45
N LYS A 59 2.97 -23.02 33.54
CA LYS A 59 3.06 -21.58 33.88
C LYS A 59 4.50 -21.21 34.20
N ARG A 60 4.95 -20.05 33.72
CA ARG A 60 6.28 -19.50 33.98
C ARG A 60 6.37 -18.85 35.37
N GLU A 61 6.15 -19.66 36.40
CA GLU A 61 6.22 -19.23 37.80
C GLU A 61 7.69 -19.05 38.20
N PRO A 62 8.07 -17.95 38.89
CA PRO A 62 9.47 -17.64 39.17
C PRO A 62 10.23 -18.75 39.91
N ALA A 63 9.57 -19.47 40.81
CA ALA A 63 10.16 -20.62 41.52
C ALA A 63 10.55 -21.76 40.56
N VAL A 64 9.72 -22.04 39.55
CA VAL A 64 9.99 -23.07 38.54
C VAL A 64 11.07 -22.60 37.57
N GLU A 65 11.00 -21.37 37.05
CA GLU A 65 12.06 -20.83 36.18
C GLU A 65 13.42 -20.80 36.90
N ASN A 66 13.45 -20.53 38.21
CA ASN A 66 14.68 -20.58 39.00
C ASN A 66 15.27 -21.99 39.16
N VAL A 67 14.43 -23.02 39.30
CA VAL A 67 14.86 -24.43 39.32
C VAL A 67 15.38 -24.85 37.95
N ILE A 68 14.66 -24.53 36.86
CA ILE A 68 15.10 -24.80 35.48
C ILE A 68 16.45 -24.12 35.19
N GLU A 69 16.65 -22.89 35.66
CA GLU A 69 17.93 -22.17 35.57
C GLU A 69 19.06 -22.84 36.39
N PHE A 70 18.77 -23.29 37.61
CA PHE A 70 19.72 -24.02 38.45
C PHE A 70 20.14 -25.35 37.80
N VAL A 71 19.18 -26.11 37.28
CA VAL A 71 19.40 -27.39 36.59
C VAL A 71 20.28 -27.21 35.36
N SER A 72 20.02 -26.19 34.54
CA SER A 72 20.85 -25.87 33.37
C SER A 72 22.31 -25.60 33.77
N ARG A 73 22.53 -24.73 34.77
CA ARG A 73 23.87 -24.38 35.25
C ARG A 73 24.60 -25.54 35.90
N PHE A 74 23.89 -26.43 36.59
CA PHE A 74 24.48 -27.62 37.19
C PHE A 74 24.88 -28.64 36.12
N ALA A 75 24.06 -28.83 35.09
CA ALA A 75 24.38 -29.76 34.01
C ALA A 75 25.61 -29.33 33.18
N THR A 76 25.80 -28.02 32.96
CA THR A 76 26.95 -27.49 32.22
C THR A 76 28.15 -27.11 33.09
N SER A 77 28.08 -27.18 34.43
CA SER A 77 29.22 -26.80 35.30
C SER A 77 30.41 -27.76 35.29
N PHE A 78 30.30 -28.92 34.63
CA PHE A 78 31.38 -29.89 34.49
C PHE A 78 32.23 -29.65 33.22
N GLN A 79 31.90 -28.65 32.40
CA GLN A 79 32.72 -28.27 31.25
C GLN A 79 33.97 -27.50 31.73
N THR A 80 35.14 -27.92 31.28
CA THR A 80 36.39 -27.18 31.44
C THR A 80 36.32 -25.84 30.69
N PRO A 81 36.71 -24.71 31.31
CA PRO A 81 36.83 -23.45 30.60
C PRO A 81 38.02 -23.53 29.62
N PRO A 82 37.95 -22.93 28.42
CA PRO A 82 39.09 -22.87 27.52
C PRO A 82 40.23 -22.08 28.17
N THR A 83 41.43 -22.65 28.16
CA THR A 83 42.64 -22.04 28.72
C THR A 83 43.07 -20.87 27.84
N GLU A 84 42.93 -19.63 28.34
CA GLU A 84 43.42 -18.43 27.65
C GLU A 84 44.95 -18.34 27.72
N GLY A 85 45.61 -19.06 26.81
CA GLY A 85 47.02 -18.90 26.45
C GLY A 85 48.00 -19.83 27.19
N GLY A 86 48.62 -20.74 26.43
CA GLY A 86 49.76 -21.54 26.89
C GLY A 86 49.78 -22.93 26.27
N GLU A 87 50.64 -23.08 25.26
CA GLU A 87 51.28 -24.32 24.77
C GLU A 87 50.39 -25.53 24.38
N GLU A 88 50.59 -25.99 23.13
CA GLU A 88 50.09 -27.25 22.61
C GLU A 88 50.89 -28.41 23.25
N GLU A 89 50.56 -28.77 24.49
CA GLU A 89 50.91 -30.10 24.99
C GLU A 89 49.86 -31.10 24.46
N GLU A 90 50.29 -31.93 23.51
CA GLU A 90 49.59 -33.12 23.03
C GLU A 90 49.56 -34.19 24.15
N ASP A 91 48.88 -33.92 25.25
CA ASP A 91 48.44 -34.99 26.15
C ASP A 91 47.07 -35.51 25.65
N ASP A 92 47.04 -36.81 25.33
CA ASP A 92 45.83 -37.58 25.02
C ASP A 92 44.94 -37.74 26.28
N GLU A 93 44.54 -36.64 26.94
CA GLU A 93 43.47 -36.66 27.93
C GLU A 93 42.15 -36.93 27.19
N GLU A 94 41.64 -38.16 27.36
CA GLU A 94 40.36 -38.64 26.83
C GLU A 94 39.29 -37.55 26.95
N GLU A 95 38.60 -37.22 25.85
CA GLU A 95 37.54 -36.20 25.84
C GLU A 95 36.56 -36.47 26.99
N ASP A 96 36.59 -35.60 28.00
CA ASP A 96 35.96 -35.83 29.30
C ASP A 96 34.42 -35.74 29.16
N GLU A 97 33.82 -36.81 28.62
CA GLU A 97 32.39 -36.97 28.36
C GLU A 97 31.63 -36.61 29.63
N ASN A 98 30.93 -35.47 29.64
CA ASN A 98 30.15 -35.05 30.81
C ASN A 98 28.95 -36.02 31.01
N PRO A 99 29.04 -37.02 31.92
CA PRO A 99 28.09 -38.13 31.89
C PRO A 99 26.73 -37.69 32.43
N PHE A 100 26.73 -36.63 33.24
CA PHE A 100 25.52 -36.02 33.78
C PHE A 100 24.75 -35.27 32.68
N LEU A 101 25.44 -34.52 31.82
CA LEU A 101 24.82 -33.81 30.71
C LEU A 101 24.22 -34.78 29.68
N ASN A 102 24.96 -35.84 29.32
CA ASN A 102 24.48 -36.90 28.43
C ASN A 102 23.26 -37.62 29.03
N TYR A 103 23.27 -37.95 30.33
CA TYR A 103 22.11 -38.53 31.02
C TYR A 103 20.88 -37.60 31.01
N ILE A 104 21.07 -36.29 31.30
CA ILE A 104 19.98 -35.31 31.29
C ILE A 104 19.40 -35.15 29.88
N PHE A 105 20.24 -35.04 28.83
CA PHE A 105 19.73 -34.98 27.46
C PHE A 105 18.94 -36.25 27.11
N ASN A 106 19.46 -37.45 27.38
CA ASN A 106 18.75 -38.70 27.14
C ASN A 106 17.35 -38.72 27.79
N PHE A 107 17.25 -38.39 29.08
CA PHE A 107 15.97 -38.28 29.78
C PHE A 107 15.00 -37.25 29.15
N LEU A 108 15.51 -36.11 28.69
CA LEU A 108 14.70 -35.08 28.02
C LEU A 108 14.22 -35.54 26.64
N LEU A 109 15.07 -36.22 25.87
CA LEU A 109 14.77 -36.77 24.55
C LEU A 109 13.70 -37.87 24.64
N GLU A 110 13.78 -38.76 25.63
CA GLU A 110 12.72 -39.74 25.90
C GLU A 110 11.39 -39.06 26.30
N SER A 111 11.48 -38.04 27.16
CA SER A 111 10.32 -37.29 27.66
C SER A 111 9.64 -36.42 26.59
N HIS A 112 10.24 -36.20 25.42
CA HIS A 112 9.74 -35.23 24.44
C HIS A 112 8.37 -35.60 23.84
N LYS A 113 7.94 -36.87 23.87
CA LYS A 113 6.63 -37.32 23.34
C LYS A 113 5.50 -37.27 24.38
N ALA A 114 5.73 -36.79 25.60
CA ALA A 114 4.74 -36.81 26.67
C ALA A 114 3.40 -36.15 26.29
N ASN A 115 2.29 -36.78 26.65
CA ASN A 115 0.93 -36.24 26.41
C ASN A 115 0.75 -34.82 26.99
N SER A 116 1.33 -34.57 28.17
CA SER A 116 1.30 -33.26 28.81
C SER A 116 2.09 -32.20 28.02
N HIS A 117 1.37 -31.17 27.57
CA HIS A 117 1.97 -30.00 26.91
C HIS A 117 2.93 -29.23 27.84
N ALA A 118 2.74 -29.32 29.16
CA ALA A 118 3.66 -28.75 30.15
C ALA A 118 5.03 -29.42 30.08
N VAL A 119 5.05 -30.75 30.04
CA VAL A 119 6.28 -31.55 29.96
C VAL A 119 6.99 -31.28 28.64
N ARG A 120 6.27 -31.30 27.51
CA ARG A 120 6.84 -30.97 26.19
C ARG A 120 7.46 -29.58 26.13
N PHE A 121 6.79 -28.58 26.71
CA PHE A 121 7.33 -27.22 26.85
C PHE A 121 8.63 -27.20 27.68
N ARG A 122 8.63 -27.85 28.84
CA ARG A 122 9.80 -27.89 29.75
C ARG A 122 10.97 -28.69 29.19
N VAL A 123 10.71 -29.75 28.43
CA VAL A 123 11.73 -30.49 27.67
C VAL A 123 12.44 -29.57 26.68
N CYS A 124 11.69 -28.91 25.80
CA CYS A 124 12.27 -28.00 24.80
C CYS A 124 12.97 -26.81 25.47
N GLN A 125 12.42 -26.29 26.57
CA GLN A 125 13.03 -25.19 27.34
C GLN A 125 14.36 -25.59 27.98
N LEU A 126 14.45 -26.81 28.53
CA LEU A 126 15.69 -27.32 29.11
C LEU A 126 16.73 -27.56 28.03
N ILE A 127 16.37 -28.22 26.92
CA ILE A 127 17.30 -28.42 25.79
C ILE A 127 17.83 -27.08 25.27
N ASN A 128 16.94 -26.10 25.03
CA ASN A 128 17.32 -24.72 24.69
C ASN A 128 18.32 -24.11 25.69
N LYS A 129 18.01 -24.19 26.99
CA LYS A 129 18.88 -23.62 28.03
C LYS A 129 20.21 -24.34 28.17
N LEU A 130 20.25 -25.66 28.03
CA LEU A 130 21.48 -26.45 28.06
C LEU A 130 22.39 -26.05 26.90
N LEU A 131 21.90 -26.13 25.66
CA LEU A 131 22.65 -25.72 24.45
C LEU A 131 23.10 -24.26 24.51
N GLY A 132 22.29 -23.36 25.08
CA GLY A 132 22.63 -21.96 25.31
C GLY A 132 23.54 -21.67 26.51
N SER A 133 23.83 -22.67 27.36
CA SER A 133 24.74 -22.55 28.51
C SER A 133 26.10 -23.22 28.28
N MET A 134 26.30 -23.86 27.12
CA MET A 134 27.56 -24.48 26.70
C MET A 134 28.48 -23.45 26.02
N ALA A 135 29.79 -23.62 26.13
CA ALA A 135 30.78 -22.77 25.45
C ALA A 135 30.57 -22.71 23.92
N GLU A 136 31.09 -21.67 23.25
CA GLU A 136 30.89 -21.47 21.80
C GLU A 136 31.50 -22.61 20.97
N ASN A 137 32.66 -23.12 21.41
CA ASN A 137 33.41 -24.23 20.84
C ASN A 137 33.06 -25.62 21.44
N ALA A 138 32.03 -25.73 22.27
CA ALA A 138 31.68 -27.00 22.91
C ALA A 138 31.20 -28.04 21.88
N GLN A 139 31.85 -29.20 21.86
CA GLN A 139 31.47 -30.33 21.02
C GLN A 139 30.42 -31.22 21.72
N ILE A 140 29.69 -31.99 20.93
CA ILE A 140 28.71 -33.00 21.37
C ILE A 140 28.86 -34.16 20.38
N ASP A 141 28.82 -35.39 20.89
CA ASP A 141 28.69 -36.61 20.08
C ASP A 141 27.61 -36.50 18.98
N ASP A 142 27.93 -36.99 17.78
CA ASP A 142 27.09 -36.88 16.58
C ASP A 142 25.73 -37.58 16.74
N ASP A 143 25.70 -38.77 17.36
CA ASP A 143 24.46 -39.51 17.62
C ASP A 143 23.53 -38.71 18.57
N LEU A 144 24.10 -38.06 19.58
CA LEU A 144 23.35 -37.17 20.48
C LEU A 144 22.90 -35.89 19.77
N PHE A 145 23.75 -35.27 18.95
CA PHE A 145 23.42 -34.10 18.13
C PHE A 145 22.21 -34.40 17.22
N ASP A 146 22.26 -35.48 16.44
CA ASP A 146 21.20 -35.88 15.51
C ASP A 146 19.88 -36.14 16.24
N ARG A 147 19.95 -36.80 17.40
CA ARG A 147 18.77 -37.05 18.24
C ARG A 147 18.18 -35.76 18.81
N ILE A 148 19.01 -34.79 19.22
CA ILE A 148 18.55 -33.46 19.66
C ILE A 148 17.91 -32.70 18.49
N HIS A 149 18.57 -32.66 17.34
CA HIS A 149 18.13 -31.94 16.16
C HIS A 149 16.79 -32.48 15.65
N GLN A 150 16.69 -33.78 15.43
CA GLN A 150 15.46 -34.45 15.00
C GLN A 150 14.34 -34.29 16.05
N THR A 151 14.67 -34.34 17.35
CA THR A 151 13.69 -34.08 18.42
C THR A 151 13.13 -32.67 18.33
N MET A 152 13.96 -31.65 18.12
CA MET A 152 13.52 -30.27 18.02
C MET A 152 12.77 -29.99 16.71
N LEU A 153 13.17 -30.59 15.58
CA LEU A 153 12.41 -30.51 14.31
C LEU A 153 10.97 -31.02 14.47
N VAL A 154 10.73 -32.11 15.22
CA VAL A 154 9.36 -32.62 15.49
C VAL A 154 8.65 -31.84 16.61
N ARG A 155 9.34 -31.00 17.38
CA ARG A 155 8.72 -30.09 18.39
C ARG A 155 8.49 -28.68 17.86
N VAL A 156 9.17 -28.26 16.80
CA VAL A 156 8.89 -26.98 16.14
C VAL A 156 7.54 -26.97 15.40
N THR A 157 6.95 -28.14 15.14
CA THR A 157 5.60 -28.30 14.59
C THR A 157 4.53 -28.67 15.64
N ASP A 158 4.81 -28.47 16.94
CA ASP A 158 3.87 -28.82 18.02
C ASP A 158 2.55 -28.04 17.97
N LYS A 159 1.45 -28.66 18.42
CA LYS A 159 0.13 -28.00 18.55
C LYS A 159 0.16 -26.74 19.43
N PHE A 160 1.04 -26.67 20.43
CA PHE A 160 1.11 -25.57 21.38
C PHE A 160 2.22 -24.55 21.02
N PRO A 161 1.88 -23.26 20.77
CA PRO A 161 2.86 -22.24 20.34
C PRO A 161 4.09 -22.10 21.26
N ASN A 162 3.92 -22.16 22.58
CA ASN A 162 5.05 -22.04 23.51
C ASN A 162 6.05 -23.22 23.41
N VAL A 163 5.60 -24.41 22.99
CA VAL A 163 6.49 -25.54 22.70
C VAL A 163 7.28 -25.24 21.43
N ARG A 164 6.60 -24.79 20.36
CA ARG A 164 7.25 -24.39 19.10
C ARG A 164 8.30 -23.29 19.31
N ILE A 165 8.01 -22.28 20.15
CA ILE A 165 8.96 -21.22 20.52
C ILE A 165 10.22 -21.82 21.15
N GLN A 166 10.10 -22.70 22.14
CA GLN A 166 11.27 -23.27 22.81
C GLN A 166 12.05 -24.23 21.90
N ALA A 167 11.38 -24.98 21.03
CA ALA A 167 12.03 -25.80 20.02
C ALA A 167 12.77 -24.94 18.97
N ALA A 168 12.17 -23.82 18.53
CA ALA A 168 12.82 -22.89 17.62
C ALA A 168 14.07 -22.27 18.26
N LEU A 169 13.98 -21.80 19.51
CA LEU A 169 15.13 -21.28 20.26
C LEU A 169 16.24 -22.33 20.44
N ALA A 170 15.89 -23.58 20.74
CA ALA A 170 16.86 -24.67 20.88
C ALA A 170 17.65 -24.95 19.59
N MET A 171 17.03 -24.81 18.41
CA MET A 171 17.70 -25.03 17.13
C MET A 171 18.58 -23.86 16.68
N ALA A 172 18.67 -22.76 17.44
CA ALA A 172 19.42 -21.58 17.00
C ALA A 172 20.93 -21.83 16.82
N ARG A 173 21.51 -22.76 17.59
CA ARG A 173 22.89 -23.25 17.41
C ARG A 173 23.01 -24.45 16.46
N LEU A 174 21.89 -24.98 15.97
CA LEU A 174 21.80 -26.19 15.12
C LEU A 174 21.45 -25.82 13.67
N GLN A 175 21.81 -24.62 13.22
CA GLN A 175 21.59 -24.16 11.85
C GLN A 175 22.93 -24.03 11.13
N ASP A 176 22.96 -24.48 9.88
CA ASP A 176 24.04 -24.24 8.94
C ASP A 176 23.51 -23.27 7.87
N PRO A 177 23.92 -21.99 7.87
CA PRO A 177 23.41 -20.99 6.93
C PRO A 177 24.03 -21.10 5.53
N GLN A 178 25.13 -21.84 5.37
CA GLN A 178 25.82 -22.07 4.09
C GLN A 178 25.25 -23.28 3.36
N ASN A 179 24.77 -24.28 4.10
CA ASN A 179 24.11 -25.45 3.54
C ASN A 179 22.65 -25.14 3.16
N HIS A 180 22.41 -25.05 1.84
CA HIS A 180 21.08 -24.87 1.25
C HIS A 180 20.06 -25.94 1.70
N ASP A 181 20.52 -27.14 2.06
CA ASP A 181 19.67 -28.23 2.48
C ASP A 181 19.40 -28.31 4.00
N CYS A 182 19.99 -27.42 4.81
CA CYS A 182 19.88 -27.40 6.27
C CYS A 182 18.42 -27.52 6.76
N PRO A 183 18.07 -28.59 7.51
CA PRO A 183 16.70 -28.81 7.99
C PRO A 183 16.18 -27.68 8.89
N THR A 184 17.05 -27.10 9.73
CA THR A 184 16.69 -25.98 10.63
C THR A 184 16.29 -24.75 9.83
N VAL A 185 17.08 -24.37 8.82
CA VAL A 185 16.80 -23.20 7.97
C VAL A 185 15.47 -23.43 7.24
N LYS A 186 15.27 -24.59 6.61
CA LYS A 186 14.00 -24.95 5.94
C LYS A 186 12.80 -24.86 6.89
N ALA A 187 12.92 -25.40 8.11
CA ALA A 187 11.87 -25.33 9.13
C ALA A 187 11.57 -23.88 9.55
N TYR A 188 12.60 -23.06 9.79
CA TYR A 188 12.46 -21.64 10.09
C TYR A 188 11.74 -20.88 8.96
N LEU A 189 12.13 -21.09 7.69
CA LEU A 189 11.46 -20.45 6.55
C LEU A 189 9.96 -20.82 6.48
N LEU A 190 9.64 -22.10 6.70
CA LEU A 190 8.25 -22.57 6.72
C LEU A 190 7.44 -21.92 7.86
N ILE A 191 8.02 -21.75 9.04
CA ILE A 191 7.39 -21.11 10.20
C ILE A 191 7.15 -19.63 9.97
N LEU A 192 8.15 -18.91 9.42
CA LEU A 192 8.04 -17.47 9.12
C LEU A 192 6.87 -17.17 8.18
N GLU A 193 6.55 -18.07 7.25
CA GLU A 193 5.45 -17.86 6.32
C GLU A 193 4.10 -18.40 6.80
N ASN A 194 4.07 -19.53 7.53
CA ASN A 194 2.84 -20.30 7.75
C ASN A 194 2.38 -20.41 9.21
N ASP A 195 3.21 -20.08 10.22
CA ASP A 195 2.76 -20.21 11.61
C ASP A 195 1.73 -19.13 11.95
N SER A 196 0.57 -19.55 12.46
CA SER A 196 -0.53 -18.64 12.82
C SER A 196 -0.23 -17.75 14.04
N ASN A 197 0.74 -18.11 14.87
CA ASN A 197 1.08 -17.39 16.09
C ASN A 197 2.27 -16.41 15.89
N PRO A 198 2.10 -15.11 16.13
CA PRO A 198 3.13 -14.10 15.88
C PRO A 198 4.36 -14.26 16.80
N GLU A 199 4.19 -14.77 18.02
CA GLU A 199 5.29 -14.96 18.96
C GLU A 199 6.22 -16.10 18.51
N VAL A 200 5.71 -17.10 17.78
CA VAL A 200 6.53 -18.16 17.16
C VAL A 200 7.32 -17.60 15.99
N ARG A 201 6.67 -16.80 15.12
CA ARG A 201 7.36 -16.11 14.02
C ARG A 201 8.46 -15.17 14.53
N ARG A 202 8.21 -14.42 15.60
CA ARG A 202 9.24 -13.58 16.26
C ARG A 202 10.39 -14.42 16.82
N ALA A 203 10.10 -15.52 17.51
CA ALA A 203 11.15 -16.39 18.05
C ALA A 203 12.09 -16.89 16.94
N VAL A 204 11.53 -17.30 15.80
CA VAL A 204 12.34 -17.65 14.63
C VAL A 204 13.11 -16.46 14.06
N LEU A 205 12.50 -15.27 13.94
CA LEU A 205 13.23 -14.06 13.50
C LEU A 205 14.42 -13.71 14.41
N SER A 206 14.35 -13.98 15.71
CA SER A 206 15.48 -13.79 16.63
C SER A 206 16.54 -14.89 16.60
N CYS A 207 16.29 -16.00 15.89
CA CYS A 207 17.21 -17.13 15.78
C CYS A 207 17.82 -17.30 14.39
N ILE A 208 17.07 -17.00 13.33
CA ILE A 208 17.46 -17.29 11.95
C ILE A 208 18.70 -16.49 11.54
N ALA A 209 19.75 -17.20 11.13
CA ALA A 209 20.97 -16.58 10.64
C ALA A 209 20.71 -15.84 9.30
N PRO A 210 21.19 -14.60 9.14
CA PRO A 210 21.15 -13.90 7.85
C PRO A 210 22.05 -14.58 6.82
N SER A 211 21.48 -15.00 5.70
CA SER A 211 22.17 -15.48 4.49
C SER A 211 21.38 -15.08 3.25
N SER A 212 21.93 -15.31 2.05
CA SER A 212 21.25 -15.04 0.77
C SER A 212 19.89 -15.72 0.66
N ILE A 213 19.73 -16.90 1.28
CA ILE A 213 18.50 -17.70 1.28
C ILE A 213 17.47 -17.14 2.28
N THR A 214 17.92 -16.70 3.45
CA THR A 214 17.02 -16.30 4.55
C THR A 214 16.62 -14.84 4.47
N LEU A 215 17.49 -13.96 3.97
CA LEU A 215 17.28 -12.51 3.95
C LEU A 215 15.96 -12.08 3.29
N PRO A 216 15.52 -12.59 2.12
CA PRO A 216 14.23 -12.22 1.53
C PRO A 216 13.04 -12.56 2.43
N LYS A 217 13.13 -13.66 3.19
CA LYS A 217 12.07 -14.15 4.09
C LYS A 217 12.05 -13.39 5.42
N ILE A 218 13.22 -12.97 5.90
CA ILE A 218 13.39 -12.03 7.03
C ILE A 218 12.78 -10.67 6.65
N LEU A 219 13.19 -10.08 5.52
CA LEU A 219 12.70 -8.77 5.05
C LEU A 219 11.18 -8.78 4.82
N LYS A 220 10.61 -9.87 4.30
CA LYS A 220 9.15 -10.05 4.14
C LYS A 220 8.38 -9.93 5.47
N ARG A 221 9.01 -10.13 6.63
CA ARG A 221 8.37 -9.94 7.95
C ARG A 221 8.25 -8.49 8.39
N THR A 222 8.87 -7.52 7.71
CA THR A 222 8.56 -6.08 7.92
C THR A 222 7.10 -5.74 7.60
N ARG A 223 6.45 -6.57 6.77
CA ARG A 223 5.02 -6.51 6.40
C ARG A 223 4.15 -7.53 7.14
N ASP A 224 4.57 -8.00 8.32
CA ASP A 224 3.78 -8.96 9.10
C ASP A 224 2.52 -8.32 9.71
N VAL A 225 1.40 -9.06 9.71
CA VAL A 225 0.08 -8.69 10.25
C VAL A 225 0.12 -8.26 11.72
N LYS A 226 1.16 -8.65 12.48
CA LYS A 226 1.38 -8.19 13.86
C LYS A 226 2.73 -7.49 13.98
N GLU A 227 2.68 -6.20 14.30
CA GLU A 227 3.83 -5.33 14.56
C GLU A 227 4.80 -5.91 15.61
N SER A 228 4.26 -6.52 16.66
CA SER A 228 5.04 -7.22 17.71
C SER A 228 5.84 -8.43 17.22
N THR A 229 5.79 -8.77 15.93
CA THR A 229 6.60 -9.84 15.32
C THR A 229 8.02 -9.35 15.03
N TYR A 230 8.21 -8.06 14.72
CA TYR A 230 9.50 -7.49 14.33
C TYR A 230 9.96 -6.32 15.23
N THR A 231 9.06 -5.70 16.01
CA THR A 231 9.44 -4.74 17.07
C THR A 231 9.41 -5.39 18.47
N HIS A 232 10.50 -5.21 19.22
CA HIS A 232 10.57 -5.52 20.67
C HIS A 232 10.20 -4.30 21.54
N SER A 233 9.98 -3.15 20.91
CA SER A 233 9.72 -1.86 21.53
C SER A 233 8.22 -1.54 21.56
N LYS A 234 7.82 -0.63 22.46
CA LYS A 234 6.52 0.07 22.36
C LYS A 234 6.47 1.09 21.20
N LEU A 235 7.62 1.34 20.58
CA LEU A 235 7.78 2.21 19.42
C LEU A 235 7.16 1.54 18.19
N SER A 236 6.49 2.34 17.38
CA SER A 236 5.94 1.99 16.08
C SER A 236 7.02 1.61 15.07
N VAL A 237 6.62 0.95 13.98
CA VAL A 237 7.49 0.63 12.82
C VAL A 237 8.33 1.83 12.38
N ARG A 238 7.67 2.99 12.20
CA ARG A 238 8.30 4.24 11.72
C ARG A 238 9.38 4.71 12.69
N GLU A 239 9.06 4.77 13.98
CA GLU A 239 10.02 5.18 15.03
C GLU A 239 11.22 4.23 15.12
N VAL A 240 11.02 2.91 14.92
CA VAL A 240 12.13 1.95 14.89
C VAL A 240 13.06 2.21 13.70
N VAL A 241 12.52 2.52 12.51
CA VAL A 241 13.32 2.89 11.34
C VAL A 241 14.08 4.19 11.61
N CYS A 242 13.40 5.26 12.03
CA CYS A 242 14.00 6.58 12.23
C CYS A 242 15.04 6.62 13.35
N VAL A 243 14.80 5.93 14.48
CA VAL A 243 15.65 6.04 15.69
C VAL A 243 16.73 4.95 15.75
N ARG A 244 16.59 3.84 15.00
CA ARG A 244 17.57 2.73 15.04
C ARG A 244 18.20 2.43 13.69
N LEU A 245 17.40 2.26 12.64
CA LEU A 245 17.90 1.76 11.36
C LEU A 245 18.67 2.84 10.59
N LEU A 246 18.06 4.01 10.37
CA LEU A 246 18.73 5.12 9.65
C LEU A 246 20.04 5.57 10.35
N PRO A 247 20.08 5.77 11.69
CA PRO A 247 21.33 6.14 12.36
C PRO A 247 22.37 5.01 12.36
N ALA A 248 21.96 3.74 12.24
CA ALA A 248 22.90 2.63 12.10
C ALA A 248 23.49 2.55 10.69
N TRP A 249 22.71 2.89 9.67
CA TRP A 249 23.20 3.02 8.29
C TRP A 249 24.17 4.20 8.16
N LEU A 250 23.84 5.39 8.66
CA LEU A 250 24.77 6.53 8.65
C LEU A 250 26.10 6.21 9.34
N ARG A 251 26.08 5.61 10.55
CA ARG A 251 27.31 5.16 11.23
C ARG A 251 28.13 4.15 10.42
N LEU A 252 27.48 3.26 9.66
CA LEU A 252 28.18 2.32 8.77
C LEU A 252 28.88 3.04 7.61
N LEU A 253 28.32 4.16 7.16
CA LEU A 253 28.82 5.02 6.09
C LEU A 253 29.63 6.22 6.61
N GLN A 254 30.15 6.15 7.85
CA GLN A 254 30.97 7.20 8.47
C GLN A 254 30.29 8.58 8.54
N GLU A 255 28.97 8.59 8.67
CA GLU A 255 28.08 9.76 8.64
C GLU A 255 27.98 10.48 7.27
N ASP A 256 28.41 9.82 6.17
CA ASP A 256 28.21 10.33 4.81
C ASP A 256 26.75 10.16 4.35
N ILE A 257 26.02 11.28 4.29
CA ILE A 257 24.63 11.33 3.82
C ILE A 257 24.53 11.18 2.30
N LEU A 258 25.54 11.58 1.53
CA LEU A 258 25.53 11.46 0.06
C LEU A 258 25.72 10.02 -0.38
N ASP A 259 26.63 9.26 0.24
CA ASP A 259 26.73 7.80 0.00
C ASP A 259 25.45 7.06 0.45
N LEU A 260 24.80 7.51 1.52
CA LEU A 260 23.49 6.96 1.90
C LEU A 260 22.42 7.21 0.82
N LEU A 261 22.36 8.43 0.27
CA LEU A 261 21.42 8.78 -0.80
C LEU A 261 21.73 8.01 -2.09
N HIS A 262 23.01 7.88 -2.45
CA HIS A 262 23.45 7.12 -3.63
C HIS A 262 22.97 5.66 -3.55
N ARG A 263 23.14 5.02 -2.39
CA ARG A 263 22.69 3.64 -2.14
C ARG A 263 21.16 3.49 -2.04
N LEU A 264 20.40 4.57 -1.98
CA LEU A 264 18.93 4.57 -1.99
C LEU A 264 18.33 4.76 -3.39
N ASP A 265 19.14 4.98 -4.42
CA ASP A 265 18.69 5.22 -5.80
C ASP A 265 17.67 6.38 -5.86
N VAL A 266 18.17 7.60 -5.61
CA VAL A 266 17.35 8.81 -5.52
C VAL A 266 16.58 9.15 -6.79
N GLU A 267 17.05 8.73 -7.97
CA GLU A 267 16.35 8.99 -9.24
C GLU A 267 15.01 8.24 -9.29
N ASN A 268 15.01 6.97 -8.88
CA ASN A 268 13.80 6.14 -8.86
C ASN A 268 12.98 6.27 -7.55
N CYS A 269 13.64 6.57 -6.43
CA CYS A 269 13.04 6.54 -5.08
C CYS A 269 12.96 7.91 -4.37
N ALA A 270 12.99 9.02 -5.11
CA ALA A 270 13.06 10.40 -4.59
C ALA A 270 12.17 10.70 -3.38
N GLN A 271 10.87 10.37 -3.42
CA GLN A 271 9.96 10.65 -2.28
C GLN A 271 10.38 9.90 -1.01
N THR A 272 10.87 8.67 -1.14
CA THR A 272 11.36 7.89 0.02
C THR A 272 12.63 8.52 0.60
N ALA A 273 13.51 9.06 -0.26
CA ALA A 273 14.68 9.80 0.16
C ALA A 273 14.32 11.15 0.81
N LEU A 274 13.31 11.89 0.31
CA LEU A 274 12.80 13.11 0.96
C LEU A 274 12.21 12.81 2.35
N ASP A 275 11.37 11.77 2.47
CA ASP A 275 10.79 11.33 3.75
C ASP A 275 11.87 10.89 4.75
N MET A 276 12.93 10.23 4.26
CA MET A 276 14.11 9.80 5.02
C MET A 276 14.92 11.01 5.52
N LEU A 277 15.23 11.96 4.65
CA LEU A 277 15.95 13.20 5.01
C LEU A 277 15.15 14.04 6.00
N SER A 278 13.84 14.22 5.78
CA SER A 278 12.94 14.91 6.74
C SER A 278 12.97 14.26 8.13
N ALA A 279 12.99 12.92 8.20
CA ALA A 279 13.11 12.19 9.45
C ALA A 279 14.49 12.37 10.11
N LEU A 280 15.58 12.36 9.35
CA LEU A 280 16.93 12.65 9.85
C LEU A 280 17.03 14.07 10.40
N PHE A 281 16.64 15.08 9.62
CA PHE A 281 16.69 16.49 10.00
C PHE A 281 15.84 16.80 11.24
N THR A 282 14.75 16.06 11.47
CA THR A 282 13.93 16.16 12.69
C THR A 282 14.68 15.68 13.94
N HIS A 283 15.68 14.81 13.81
CA HIS A 283 16.47 14.24 14.90
C HIS A 283 17.90 14.80 15.03
N THR A 284 18.38 15.55 14.03
CA THR A 284 19.70 16.20 14.02
C THR A 284 19.60 17.65 14.51
N PRO A 285 20.50 18.14 15.39
CA PRO A 285 20.51 19.54 15.81
C PRO A 285 20.87 20.47 14.64
N GLN A 286 20.26 21.66 14.58
CA GLN A 286 20.38 22.60 13.45
C GLN A 286 21.83 22.98 13.13
N ASP A 287 22.68 23.17 14.14
CA ASP A 287 24.10 23.50 13.96
C ASP A 287 24.89 22.45 13.15
N GLN A 288 24.47 21.18 13.20
CA GLN A 288 25.10 20.08 12.47
C GLN A 288 24.56 19.93 11.04
N LEU A 289 23.38 20.48 10.75
CA LEU A 289 22.80 20.50 9.39
C LEU A 289 23.51 21.47 8.44
N LEU A 290 24.33 22.38 8.98
CA LEU A 290 25.15 23.34 8.22
C LEU A 290 26.60 22.87 7.97
N THR A 291 27.03 21.72 8.49
CA THR A 291 28.26 21.11 7.96
C THR A 291 28.00 20.73 6.50
N ASP A 292 28.89 21.12 5.58
CA ASP A 292 28.54 21.34 4.16
C ASP A 292 28.84 20.13 3.23
N PRO A 293 27.86 19.26 2.91
CA PRO A 293 27.95 18.30 1.82
C PRO A 293 27.62 18.91 0.45
N LEU A 294 27.05 20.12 0.41
CA LEU A 294 26.59 20.76 -0.82
C LEU A 294 27.77 21.35 -1.62
N GLN A 295 28.80 21.83 -0.93
CA GLN A 295 29.97 22.50 -1.50
C GLN A 295 29.56 23.73 -2.32
N LEU A 296 28.78 24.60 -1.69
CA LEU A 296 28.23 25.80 -2.34
C LEU A 296 29.34 26.80 -2.69
N ASP A 297 29.25 27.40 -3.87
CA ASP A 297 30.16 28.46 -4.31
C ASP A 297 29.87 29.80 -3.61
N ASN A 298 30.68 30.82 -3.91
CA ASN A 298 30.48 32.20 -3.40
C ASN A 298 29.13 32.83 -3.78
N ARG A 299 28.38 32.23 -4.71
CA ARG A 299 27.06 32.65 -5.17
C ARG A 299 25.94 31.80 -4.56
N ARG A 300 26.26 30.85 -3.67
CA ARG A 300 25.36 29.83 -3.09
C ARG A 300 24.75 28.88 -4.12
N LEU A 301 25.51 28.56 -5.16
CA LEU A 301 25.16 27.55 -6.17
C LEU A 301 26.07 26.33 -6.03
N ILE A 302 25.55 25.15 -6.36
CA ILE A 302 26.38 23.95 -6.52
C ILE A 302 27.17 24.09 -7.84
N PRO A 303 28.51 23.98 -7.86
CA PRO A 303 29.29 23.98 -9.10
C PRO A 303 28.88 22.86 -10.05
N GLY A 304 28.93 23.11 -11.37
CA GLY A 304 28.42 22.16 -12.38
C GLY A 304 29.18 20.83 -12.45
N ASP A 305 30.44 20.81 -12.04
CA ASP A 305 31.30 19.63 -11.85
C ASP A 305 30.98 18.83 -10.57
N CYS A 306 30.31 19.47 -9.61
CA CYS A 306 29.86 18.88 -8.36
C CYS A 306 28.38 18.45 -8.37
N LEU A 307 27.62 18.83 -9.39
CA LEU A 307 26.17 18.66 -9.44
C LEU A 307 25.77 17.20 -9.70
N SER A 308 25.05 16.61 -8.75
CA SER A 308 24.60 15.22 -8.72
C SER A 308 23.17 15.12 -8.19
N CYS A 309 22.49 14.01 -8.49
CA CYS A 309 21.10 13.74 -8.09
C CYS A 309 20.94 13.76 -6.57
N GLU A 310 21.89 13.19 -5.84
CA GLU A 310 21.95 13.11 -4.39
C GLU A 310 22.09 14.51 -3.77
N ARG A 311 23.05 15.31 -4.27
CA ARG A 311 23.29 16.67 -3.73
C ARG A 311 22.13 17.62 -4.00
N VAL A 312 21.55 17.59 -5.20
CA VAL A 312 20.41 18.48 -5.52
C VAL A 312 19.15 18.07 -4.77
N LEU A 313 18.92 16.77 -4.55
CA LEU A 313 17.81 16.30 -3.71
C LEU A 313 18.04 16.65 -2.23
N TYR A 314 19.27 16.52 -1.72
CA TYR A 314 19.63 16.97 -0.37
C TYR A 314 19.42 18.48 -0.19
N TRP A 315 19.86 19.29 -1.16
CA TRP A 315 19.67 20.75 -1.17
C TRP A 315 18.19 21.10 -1.09
N ARG A 316 17.38 20.50 -1.97
CA ARG A 316 15.92 20.63 -1.98
C ARG A 316 15.31 20.25 -0.64
N ALA A 317 15.62 19.07 -0.11
CA ALA A 317 15.07 18.58 1.15
C ALA A 317 15.41 19.49 2.33
N LEU A 318 16.65 20.00 2.37
CA LEU A 318 17.12 20.89 3.43
C LEU A 318 16.40 22.25 3.36
N CYS A 319 16.26 22.84 2.17
CA CYS A 319 15.53 24.09 1.98
C CYS A 319 14.02 23.93 2.25
N GLU A 320 13.38 22.84 1.81
CA GLU A 320 11.98 22.56 2.14
C GLU A 320 11.81 22.38 3.66
N PHE A 321 12.72 21.66 4.34
CA PHE A 321 12.69 21.47 5.79
C PHE A 321 12.89 22.78 6.56
N MET A 322 13.87 23.61 6.21
CA MET A 322 14.07 24.91 6.89
C MET A 322 12.85 25.82 6.73
N LYS A 323 12.20 25.81 5.57
CA LYS A 323 10.94 26.53 5.35
C LYS A 323 9.80 26.07 6.28
N THR A 324 9.80 24.81 6.75
CA THR A 324 8.82 24.34 7.76
C THR A 324 9.08 24.85 9.17
N LYS A 325 10.24 25.47 9.45
CA LYS A 325 10.57 26.06 10.76
C LYS A 325 10.01 27.46 10.95
N GLY A 326 9.49 28.10 9.90
CA GLY A 326 9.05 29.50 9.95
C GLY A 326 10.23 30.44 10.14
N ASP A 327 10.03 31.51 10.91
CA ASP A 327 10.99 32.58 11.17
C ASP A 327 12.39 32.06 11.57
N ASP A 328 12.46 31.06 12.46
CA ASP A 328 13.72 30.40 12.89
C ASP A 328 14.51 29.72 11.74
N GLY A 329 13.86 29.48 10.60
CA GLY A 329 14.44 28.88 9.40
C GLY A 329 14.83 29.89 8.32
N GLU A 330 14.36 31.14 8.38
CA GLU A 330 14.63 32.14 7.32
C GLU A 330 16.11 32.54 7.28
N GLU A 331 16.73 32.79 8.44
CA GLU A 331 18.19 33.09 8.55
C GLU A 331 19.08 31.95 8.00
N MET A 332 18.54 30.73 7.94
CA MET A 332 19.23 29.53 7.45
C MET A 332 19.01 29.35 5.95
N LEU A 333 17.80 29.64 5.45
CA LEU A 333 17.52 29.71 4.01
C LEU A 333 18.38 30.77 3.33
N ASP A 334 18.56 31.92 3.99
CA ASP A 334 19.47 32.99 3.56
C ASP A 334 20.93 32.52 3.43
N GLN A 335 21.36 31.44 4.08
CA GLN A 335 22.71 30.90 3.91
C GLN A 335 22.78 29.84 2.80
N LEU A 336 21.68 29.11 2.58
CA LEU A 336 21.58 27.97 1.67
C LEU A 336 21.13 28.34 0.25
N LEU A 337 20.50 29.51 0.05
CA LEU A 337 19.91 29.90 -1.23
C LEU A 337 20.56 31.15 -1.85
N PRO A 338 20.73 31.16 -3.19
CA PRO A 338 21.14 32.34 -3.96
C PRO A 338 19.98 33.33 -4.13
N GLU A 339 20.31 34.54 -4.63
CA GLU A 339 19.32 35.49 -5.12
C GLU A 339 18.44 34.88 -6.23
N ALA A 340 17.13 35.18 -6.22
CA ALA A 340 16.16 34.51 -7.09
C ALA A 340 16.44 34.70 -8.60
N ALA A 341 16.87 35.90 -9.02
CA ALA A 341 17.28 36.16 -10.41
C ALA A 341 18.52 35.33 -10.80
N LEU A 342 19.46 35.15 -9.86
CA LEU A 342 20.71 34.43 -10.07
C LEU A 342 20.49 32.92 -10.19
N PHE A 343 19.55 32.37 -9.41
CA PHE A 343 19.06 31.00 -9.55
C PHE A 343 18.38 30.75 -10.89
N ALA A 344 17.57 31.70 -11.37
CA ALA A 344 16.85 31.57 -12.63
C ALA A 344 17.80 31.35 -13.82
N GLU A 345 18.87 32.15 -13.93
CA GLU A 345 19.90 31.98 -14.97
C GLU A 345 20.62 30.63 -14.88
N TYR A 346 20.94 30.18 -13.65
CA TYR A 346 21.58 28.89 -13.40
C TYR A 346 20.69 27.73 -13.87
N LEU A 347 19.41 27.74 -13.48
CA LEU A 347 18.43 26.75 -13.90
C LEU A 347 18.20 26.76 -15.42
N TYR A 348 18.08 27.96 -16.03
CA TYR A 348 17.95 28.10 -17.48
C TYR A 348 19.14 27.50 -18.22
N GLY A 349 20.36 27.82 -17.78
CA GLY A 349 21.59 27.27 -18.35
C GLY A 349 21.64 25.74 -18.30
N TYR A 350 21.16 25.15 -17.20
CA TYR A 350 21.10 23.70 -17.02
C TYR A 350 20.03 23.04 -17.91
N VAL A 351 18.79 23.54 -17.90
CA VAL A 351 17.69 23.03 -18.76
C VAL A 351 18.03 23.15 -20.25
N LYS A 352 18.68 24.25 -20.65
CA LYS A 352 19.16 24.46 -22.02
C LYS A 352 20.27 23.47 -22.43
N ALA A 353 20.99 22.89 -21.48
CA ALA A 353 22.05 21.91 -21.69
C ALA A 353 21.58 20.44 -21.61
N VAL A 354 20.27 20.20 -21.54
CA VAL A 354 19.67 18.86 -21.69
C VAL A 354 19.70 18.47 -23.17
N PRO A 355 20.34 17.34 -23.55
CA PRO A 355 20.38 16.89 -24.94
C PRO A 355 19.00 16.49 -25.49
N LEU A 356 18.69 16.91 -26.71
CA LEU A 356 17.57 16.35 -27.47
C LEU A 356 18.06 15.09 -28.22
N LEU A 357 17.55 13.91 -27.87
CA LEU A 357 17.91 12.65 -28.54
C LEU A 357 17.09 12.46 -29.82
N SER A 358 17.79 12.21 -30.93
CA SER A 358 17.16 11.70 -32.16
C SER A 358 16.66 10.27 -32.00
N GLU A 359 15.78 9.81 -32.90
CA GLU A 359 15.25 8.43 -32.93
C GLU A 359 16.34 7.36 -32.85
N GLU A 360 17.48 7.57 -33.53
CA GLU A 360 18.62 6.64 -33.51
C GLU A 360 19.34 6.66 -32.15
N GLN A 361 19.48 7.84 -31.53
CA GLN A 361 20.12 8.00 -30.21
C GLN A 361 19.26 7.53 -29.04
N ARG A 362 17.92 7.48 -29.19
CA ARG A 362 17.01 6.87 -28.19
C ARG A 362 17.28 5.38 -27.99
N GLY A 363 17.96 4.72 -28.93
CA GLY A 363 18.41 3.33 -28.80
C GLY A 363 19.71 3.15 -27.99
N ASP A 364 20.44 4.23 -27.69
CA ASP A 364 21.64 4.19 -26.84
C ASP A 364 21.25 4.43 -25.37
N PHE A 365 21.28 3.36 -24.58
CA PHE A 365 20.95 3.39 -23.16
C PHE A 365 21.77 4.40 -22.36
N ALA A 366 23.05 4.61 -22.69
CA ALA A 366 23.91 5.54 -21.94
C ALA A 366 23.56 7.01 -22.24
N GLN A 367 23.12 7.31 -23.46
CA GLN A 367 22.62 8.64 -23.81
C GLN A 367 21.23 8.90 -23.19
N LEU A 368 20.38 7.87 -23.12
CA LEU A 368 19.08 7.95 -22.46
C LEU A 368 19.21 8.15 -20.95
N GLU A 369 20.07 7.38 -20.29
CA GLU A 369 20.39 7.50 -18.86
C GLU A 369 20.90 8.92 -18.52
N LEU A 370 21.86 9.45 -19.30
CA LEU A 370 22.35 10.81 -19.13
C LEU A 370 21.24 11.88 -19.25
N VAL A 371 20.25 11.68 -20.12
CA VAL A 371 19.10 12.60 -20.24
C VAL A 371 18.16 12.44 -19.05
N MET A 372 17.90 11.22 -18.57
CA MET A 372 17.08 10.96 -17.38
C MET A 372 17.68 11.58 -16.11
N THR A 373 18.98 11.38 -15.85
CA THR A 373 19.72 12.01 -14.75
C THR A 373 19.63 13.55 -14.82
N LYS A 374 19.81 14.13 -16.01
CA LYS A 374 19.66 15.58 -16.21
C LYS A 374 18.23 16.06 -16.00
N GLU A 375 17.22 15.35 -16.50
CA GLU A 375 15.82 15.64 -16.25
C GLU A 375 15.49 15.61 -14.75
N PHE A 376 15.98 14.61 -14.02
CA PHE A 376 15.82 14.51 -12.58
C PHE A 376 16.41 15.72 -11.84
N ILE A 377 17.66 16.08 -12.17
CA ILE A 377 18.32 17.25 -11.58
C ILE A 377 17.55 18.54 -11.92
N SER A 378 17.09 18.71 -13.16
CA SER A 378 16.22 19.81 -13.55
C SER A 378 14.94 19.86 -12.70
N GLN A 379 14.26 18.73 -12.47
CA GLN A 379 13.07 18.69 -11.61
C GLN A 379 13.38 19.19 -10.19
N GLN A 380 14.45 18.70 -9.56
CA GLN A 380 14.81 19.12 -8.20
C GLN A 380 15.17 20.62 -8.12
N LEU A 381 15.86 21.15 -9.14
CA LEU A 381 16.13 22.59 -9.24
C LEU A 381 14.85 23.42 -9.46
N ILE A 382 13.89 22.96 -10.26
CA ILE A 382 12.61 23.66 -10.44
C ILE A 382 11.80 23.66 -9.12
N HIS A 383 11.85 22.57 -8.34
CA HIS A 383 11.20 22.53 -7.02
C HIS A 383 11.76 23.58 -6.05
N LEU A 384 13.08 23.81 -6.05
CA LEU A 384 13.75 24.83 -5.20
C LEU A 384 13.24 26.26 -5.42
N ILE A 385 12.62 26.58 -6.56
CA ILE A 385 11.95 27.88 -6.79
C ILE A 385 10.92 28.17 -5.69
N GLY A 386 10.26 27.14 -5.15
CA GLY A 386 9.30 27.27 -4.06
C GLY A 386 9.91 27.68 -2.71
N CYS A 387 11.24 27.66 -2.58
CA CYS A 387 11.97 28.06 -1.37
C CYS A 387 12.70 29.41 -1.50
N LEU A 388 12.84 29.95 -2.71
CA LEU A 388 13.50 31.26 -2.94
C LEU A 388 12.71 32.40 -2.30
N ASP A 389 13.43 33.43 -1.83
CA ASP A 389 12.79 34.71 -1.54
C ASP A 389 12.30 35.35 -2.85
N THR A 390 10.99 35.52 -2.94
CA THR A 390 10.28 36.16 -4.08
C THR A 390 9.44 37.34 -3.63
N ASN A 391 9.69 37.84 -2.40
CA ASN A 391 9.17 39.13 -1.94
C ASN A 391 9.80 40.28 -2.75
N GLU A 392 11.06 40.13 -3.18
CA GLU A 392 11.74 41.09 -4.06
C GLU A 392 11.12 41.07 -5.47
N GLU A 393 10.53 42.20 -5.87
CA GLU A 393 9.78 42.28 -7.13
C GLU A 393 10.67 42.12 -8.38
N GLY A 394 11.94 42.53 -8.32
CA GLY A 394 12.90 42.39 -9.41
C GLY A 394 13.27 40.92 -9.64
N GLY A 395 13.75 40.25 -8.59
CA GLY A 395 14.01 38.81 -8.57
C GLY A 395 12.82 37.99 -9.09
N ARG A 396 11.62 38.17 -8.51
CA ARG A 396 10.40 37.46 -8.94
C ARG A 396 10.08 37.66 -10.42
N LYS A 397 10.18 38.90 -10.94
CA LYS A 397 9.94 39.17 -12.37
C LYS A 397 10.94 38.45 -13.27
N ARG A 398 12.22 38.39 -12.90
CA ARG A 398 13.21 37.66 -13.70
C ARG A 398 12.94 36.15 -13.72
N VAL A 399 12.61 35.55 -12.57
CA VAL A 399 12.20 34.12 -12.50
C VAL A 399 11.00 33.85 -13.42
N VAL A 400 9.97 34.69 -13.39
CA VAL A 400 8.77 34.55 -14.25
C VAL A 400 9.13 34.58 -15.74
N VAL A 401 9.95 35.54 -16.19
CA VAL A 401 10.39 35.63 -17.59
C VAL A 401 11.20 34.40 -17.99
N VAL A 402 12.15 33.98 -17.15
CA VAL A 402 13.03 32.84 -17.43
C VAL A 402 12.27 31.50 -17.45
N LEU A 403 11.21 31.35 -16.66
CA LEU A 403 10.29 30.21 -16.74
C LEU A 403 9.47 30.21 -18.05
N GLN A 404 9.03 31.38 -18.53
CA GLN A 404 8.38 31.48 -19.86
C GLN A 404 9.36 31.08 -20.97
N GLU A 405 10.59 31.62 -20.95
CA GLU A 405 11.64 31.25 -21.91
C GLU A 405 11.87 29.71 -21.93
N MET A 406 11.97 29.06 -20.76
CA MET A 406 12.07 27.59 -20.67
C MET A 406 10.83 26.85 -21.20
N LEU A 407 9.62 27.38 -20.99
CA LEU A 407 8.40 26.78 -21.54
C LEU A 407 8.26 26.94 -23.06
N VAL A 408 9.03 27.85 -23.68
CA VAL A 408 9.07 28.07 -25.13
C VAL A 408 10.23 27.32 -25.82
N LEU A 409 11.35 27.07 -25.12
CA LEU A 409 12.51 26.33 -25.65
C LEU A 409 12.13 24.96 -26.27
N PRO A 410 12.40 24.71 -27.57
CA PRO A 410 12.03 23.45 -28.22
C PRO A 410 12.59 22.19 -27.54
N GLN A 411 13.80 22.29 -26.97
CA GLN A 411 14.50 21.19 -26.32
C GLN A 411 14.01 20.86 -24.89
N THR A 412 13.13 21.65 -24.29
CA THR A 412 12.62 21.39 -22.93
C THR A 412 11.87 20.05 -22.88
N PRO A 413 12.31 19.08 -22.06
CA PRO A 413 11.68 17.77 -21.98
C PRO A 413 10.20 17.84 -21.56
N PRO A 414 9.31 17.01 -22.14
CA PRO A 414 7.89 17.00 -21.81
C PRO A 414 7.59 16.76 -20.33
N SER A 415 8.47 16.04 -19.62
CA SER A 415 8.40 15.77 -18.17
C SER A 415 8.50 17.03 -17.31
N LEU A 416 9.23 18.06 -17.77
CA LEU A 416 9.42 19.32 -17.04
C LEU A 416 8.28 20.31 -17.24
N VAL A 417 7.53 20.20 -18.35
CA VAL A 417 6.49 21.17 -18.74
C VAL A 417 5.40 21.37 -17.67
N PRO A 418 4.83 20.33 -17.03
CA PRO A 418 3.86 20.52 -15.95
C PRO A 418 4.46 21.29 -14.78
N LEU A 419 5.65 20.91 -14.32
CA LEU A 419 6.30 21.48 -13.13
C LEU A 419 6.77 22.93 -13.36
N LEU A 420 7.33 23.23 -14.54
CA LEU A 420 7.67 24.60 -14.96
C LEU A 420 6.42 25.49 -14.99
N THR A 421 5.32 24.98 -15.53
CA THR A 421 4.03 25.71 -15.56
C THR A 421 3.48 25.91 -14.15
N GLU A 422 3.55 24.88 -13.30
CA GLU A 422 3.10 24.95 -11.90
C GLU A 422 3.84 26.07 -11.14
N LYS A 423 5.17 26.14 -11.26
CA LYS A 423 5.97 27.17 -10.61
C LYS A 423 5.72 28.56 -11.20
N LEU A 424 5.61 28.69 -12.53
CA LEU A 424 5.26 29.95 -13.19
C LEU A 424 3.93 30.52 -12.65
N LEU A 425 2.89 29.69 -12.58
CA LEU A 425 1.58 30.10 -12.09
C LEU A 425 1.57 30.46 -10.59
N SER A 426 2.39 29.78 -9.78
CA SER A 426 2.53 30.08 -8.35
C SER A 426 3.12 31.47 -8.06
N LEU A 427 3.96 32.00 -8.96
CA LEU A 427 4.59 33.33 -8.84
C LEU A 427 3.69 34.48 -9.33
N ILE A 428 2.65 34.17 -10.13
CA ILE A 428 1.69 35.15 -10.65
C ILE A 428 0.47 35.17 -9.70
N PRO A 429 0.11 36.32 -9.10
CA PRO A 429 -0.90 36.35 -8.04
C PRO A 429 -2.35 36.30 -8.52
N ASP A 430 -2.63 36.64 -9.79
CA ASP A 430 -3.99 36.82 -10.30
C ASP A 430 -4.27 35.98 -11.56
N ASP A 431 -5.45 35.33 -11.58
CA ASP A 431 -5.87 34.46 -12.68
C ASP A 431 -5.93 35.15 -14.06
N PRO A 432 -6.37 36.43 -14.21
CA PRO A 432 -6.33 37.11 -15.50
C PRO A 432 -4.93 37.20 -16.11
N ARG A 433 -3.90 37.55 -15.31
CA ARG A 433 -2.50 37.53 -15.78
C ARG A 433 -2.01 36.11 -16.03
N ARG A 434 -2.37 35.12 -15.20
CA ARG A 434 -2.03 33.71 -15.46
C ARG A 434 -2.55 33.23 -16.82
N ILE A 435 -3.83 33.51 -17.12
CA ILE A 435 -4.46 33.18 -18.40
C ILE A 435 -3.74 33.88 -19.55
N GLN A 436 -3.44 35.18 -19.42
CA GLN A 436 -2.76 35.95 -20.46
C GLN A 436 -1.33 35.42 -20.73
N THR A 437 -0.53 35.21 -19.68
CA THR A 437 0.83 34.66 -19.78
C THR A 437 0.84 33.26 -20.40
N VAL A 438 -0.10 32.39 -20.02
CA VAL A 438 -0.20 31.04 -20.61
C VAL A 438 -0.68 31.11 -22.06
N ALA A 439 -1.56 32.05 -22.43
CA ALA A 439 -1.98 32.26 -23.81
C ALA A 439 -0.81 32.73 -24.69
N GLU A 440 0.04 33.62 -24.17
CA GLU A 440 1.27 34.09 -24.82
C GLU A 440 2.25 32.93 -25.04
N VAL A 441 2.58 32.15 -23.99
CA VAL A 441 3.46 30.97 -24.10
C VAL A 441 2.90 29.92 -25.07
N ILE A 442 1.58 29.65 -25.05
CA ILE A 442 0.93 28.71 -26.00
C ILE A 442 1.02 29.25 -27.43
N SER A 443 0.85 30.56 -27.65
CA SER A 443 1.01 31.21 -28.96
C SER A 443 2.45 31.10 -29.45
N GLU A 444 3.45 31.36 -28.61
CA GLU A 444 4.87 31.25 -28.99
C GLU A 444 5.32 29.81 -29.31
N VAL A 445 4.80 28.82 -28.58
CA VAL A 445 5.07 27.40 -28.82
C VAL A 445 4.37 26.88 -30.09
N ARG A 446 3.12 27.32 -30.35
CA ARG A 446 2.31 26.88 -31.50
C ARG A 446 2.58 27.65 -32.78
N GLU A 447 2.88 28.94 -32.70
CA GLU A 447 3.18 29.84 -33.83
C GLU A 447 4.62 30.39 -33.72
N PRO A 448 5.66 29.53 -33.65
CA PRO A 448 7.02 30.01 -33.58
C PRO A 448 7.35 30.83 -34.83
N ILE A 449 8.16 31.87 -34.65
CA ILE A 449 8.69 32.66 -35.75
C ILE A 449 9.69 31.78 -36.50
N VAL A 450 9.37 31.45 -37.75
CA VAL A 450 10.22 30.65 -38.63
C VAL A 450 10.72 31.52 -39.77
N THR A 451 12.03 31.53 -39.98
CA THR A 451 12.65 32.15 -41.15
C THR A 451 12.38 31.27 -42.37
N VAL A 452 11.35 31.64 -43.14
CA VAL A 452 11.04 30.95 -44.40
C VAL A 452 12.01 31.45 -45.45
N SER A 453 12.98 30.61 -45.80
CA SER A 453 13.72 30.79 -47.04
C SER A 453 12.74 30.70 -48.21
N GLN A 454 12.74 31.70 -49.10
CA GLN A 454 11.99 31.62 -50.35
C GLN A 454 12.35 30.30 -51.06
N PRO A 455 11.39 29.59 -51.67
CA PRO A 455 11.68 28.35 -52.37
C PRO A 455 12.55 28.65 -53.58
N LEU A 456 13.88 28.49 -53.43
CA LEU A 456 14.81 28.30 -54.53
C LEU A 456 14.20 27.25 -55.46
N ASP A 457 14.09 27.56 -56.76
CA ASP A 457 13.48 26.68 -57.77
C ASP A 457 13.92 25.24 -57.52
N GLU A 458 12.96 24.32 -57.33
CA GLU A 458 13.28 22.93 -56.97
C GLU A 458 14.24 22.30 -57.97
N LYS A 459 14.23 22.73 -59.23
CA LYS A 459 15.25 22.34 -60.22
C LYS A 459 16.66 22.77 -59.85
N GLU A 460 16.85 24.00 -59.39
CA GLU A 460 18.16 24.51 -58.99
C GLU A 460 18.63 23.89 -57.67
N LYS A 461 17.75 23.77 -56.67
CA LYS A 461 18.07 23.08 -55.42
C LYS A 461 18.43 21.61 -55.67
N ARG A 462 17.67 20.89 -56.51
CA ARG A 462 17.96 19.50 -56.90
C ARG A 462 19.23 19.39 -57.75
N LYS A 463 19.54 20.38 -58.59
CA LYS A 463 20.79 20.45 -59.38
C LYS A 463 22.01 20.72 -58.49
N LYS A 464 21.90 21.58 -57.46
CA LYS A 464 22.94 21.81 -56.44
C LYS A 464 23.12 20.56 -55.57
N GLN A 465 22.05 19.92 -55.11
CA GLN A 465 22.12 18.64 -54.38
C GLN A 465 22.76 17.52 -55.20
N VAL A 466 22.42 17.36 -56.48
CA VAL A 466 23.03 16.37 -57.37
C VAL A 466 24.53 16.65 -57.55
N LYS A 467 24.94 17.91 -57.76
CA LYS A 467 26.37 18.29 -57.78
C LYS A 467 27.08 17.98 -56.45
N LEU A 468 26.46 18.29 -55.31
CA LEU A 468 27.05 18.02 -54.00
C LEU A 468 27.17 16.51 -53.73
N ALA A 469 26.19 15.71 -54.16
CA ALA A 469 26.25 14.25 -54.12
C ALA A 469 27.34 13.70 -55.03
N GLU A 470 27.46 14.21 -56.27
CA GLU A 470 28.52 13.84 -57.22
C GLU A 470 29.92 14.13 -56.66
N VAL A 471 30.12 15.32 -56.06
CA VAL A 471 31.40 15.67 -55.40
C VAL A 471 31.65 14.76 -54.18
N LYS A 472 30.64 14.47 -53.35
CA LYS A 472 30.79 13.53 -52.22
C LYS A 472 31.17 12.12 -52.66
N VAL A 473 30.57 11.60 -53.73
CA VAL A 473 30.91 10.30 -54.32
C VAL A 473 32.35 10.31 -54.82
N ARG A 474 32.77 11.33 -55.58
CA ARG A 474 34.17 11.45 -56.04
C ARG A 474 35.18 11.56 -54.90
N VAL A 475 34.85 12.22 -53.79
CA VAL A 475 35.70 12.24 -52.58
C VAL A 475 35.82 10.85 -51.96
N LEU A 476 34.74 10.07 -51.92
CA LEU A 476 34.75 8.69 -51.44
C LEU A 476 35.57 7.77 -52.36
N GLU A 477 35.35 7.83 -53.68
CA GLU A 477 36.10 7.09 -54.69
C GLU A 477 37.60 7.42 -54.64
N ALA A 478 37.95 8.71 -54.53
CA ALA A 478 39.35 9.14 -54.42
C ALA A 478 40.00 8.71 -53.11
N LYS A 479 39.27 8.68 -51.98
CA LYS A 479 39.76 8.17 -50.69
C LYS A 479 39.97 6.66 -50.73
N GLN A 480 39.04 5.91 -51.31
CA GLN A 480 39.19 4.47 -51.49
C GLN A 480 40.37 4.13 -52.42
N ALA A 481 40.51 4.85 -53.53
CA ALA A 481 41.67 4.71 -54.41
C ALA A 481 43.00 5.11 -53.75
N LEU A 482 42.98 6.07 -52.81
CA LEU A 482 44.14 6.44 -52.01
C LEU A 482 44.53 5.31 -51.06
N ASP A 483 43.57 4.70 -50.36
CA ASP A 483 43.80 3.56 -49.47
C ASP A 483 44.35 2.33 -50.24
N ASP A 484 43.84 2.09 -51.46
CA ASP A 484 44.36 1.07 -52.37
C ASP A 484 45.80 1.40 -52.83
N CYS A 485 46.11 2.66 -53.17
CA CYS A 485 47.47 3.07 -53.55
C CYS A 485 48.46 2.98 -52.39
N ILE A 486 48.04 3.31 -51.16
CA ILE A 486 48.84 3.17 -49.93
C ILE A 486 49.13 1.69 -49.68
N SER A 487 48.11 0.84 -49.79
CA SER A 487 48.24 -0.62 -49.63
C SER A 487 49.19 -1.26 -50.65
N ASN A 488 49.20 -0.75 -51.88
CA ASN A 488 50.09 -1.18 -52.97
C ASN A 488 51.45 -0.46 -53.01
N GLN A 489 51.77 0.39 -52.03
CA GLN A 489 53.02 1.18 -51.94
C GLN A 489 53.29 2.13 -53.13
N GLU A 490 52.25 2.54 -53.86
CA GLU A 490 52.36 3.47 -54.99
C GLU A 490 52.34 4.94 -54.53
N PHE A 491 53.35 5.32 -53.73
CA PHE A 491 53.39 6.60 -53.01
C PHE A 491 53.31 7.86 -53.90
N SER A 492 53.75 7.80 -55.17
CA SER A 492 53.62 8.94 -56.09
C SER A 492 52.16 9.21 -56.47
N LYS A 493 51.39 8.17 -56.83
CA LYS A 493 49.96 8.29 -57.12
C LYS A 493 49.15 8.62 -55.86
N ALA A 494 49.56 8.11 -54.71
CA ALA A 494 48.96 8.47 -53.43
C ALA A 494 49.09 9.97 -53.11
N ALA A 495 50.20 10.62 -53.51
CA ALA A 495 50.36 12.07 -53.38
C ALA A 495 49.40 12.85 -54.30
N GLU A 496 49.31 12.45 -55.58
CA GLU A 496 48.40 13.06 -56.57
C GLU A 496 46.92 12.91 -56.16
N LEU A 497 46.53 11.72 -55.67
CA LEU A 497 45.18 11.48 -55.13
C LEU A 497 44.89 12.33 -53.89
N LYS A 498 45.87 12.55 -53.02
CA LYS A 498 45.72 13.39 -51.83
C LYS A 498 45.51 14.86 -52.18
N GLU A 499 46.22 15.37 -53.19
CA GLU A 499 46.01 16.72 -53.74
C GLU A 499 44.61 16.84 -54.37
N SER A 500 44.19 15.85 -55.16
CA SER A 500 42.84 15.79 -55.74
C SER A 500 41.73 15.71 -54.68
N ILE A 501 41.94 15.05 -53.54
CA ILE A 501 40.98 15.02 -52.43
C ILE A 501 40.86 16.42 -51.81
N THR A 502 41.96 17.13 -51.56
CA THR A 502 41.90 18.51 -51.06
C THR A 502 41.18 19.44 -52.02
N ASP A 503 41.37 19.32 -53.33
CA ASP A 503 40.64 20.12 -54.32
C ASP A 503 39.14 19.81 -54.37
N LEU A 504 38.76 18.53 -54.27
CA LEU A 504 37.36 18.13 -54.20
C LEU A 504 36.69 18.56 -52.87
N GLU A 505 37.42 18.55 -51.75
CA GLU A 505 36.93 19.04 -50.46
C GLU A 505 36.82 20.57 -50.44
N ASN A 506 37.75 21.29 -51.07
CA ASN A 506 37.65 22.74 -51.30
C ASN A 506 36.44 23.07 -52.19
N LEU A 507 36.23 22.33 -53.29
CA LEU A 507 35.06 22.49 -54.16
C LEU A 507 33.75 22.20 -53.42
N ARG A 508 33.72 21.16 -52.57
CA ARG A 508 32.58 20.85 -51.70
C ARG A 508 32.26 22.01 -50.76
N ASN A 509 33.29 22.58 -50.13
CA ASN A 509 33.14 23.69 -49.18
C ASN A 509 32.75 25.00 -49.88
N ASN A 510 33.23 25.25 -51.10
CA ASN A 510 32.79 26.38 -51.93
C ASN A 510 31.30 26.25 -52.31
N ILE A 511 30.83 25.06 -52.72
CA ILE A 511 29.40 24.83 -53.01
C ILE A 511 28.55 25.07 -51.76
N LEU A 512 29.02 24.67 -50.58
CA LEU A 512 28.35 24.93 -49.30
C LEU A 512 28.39 26.41 -48.89
N GLN A 513 29.44 27.15 -49.24
CA GLN A 513 29.52 28.61 -49.02
C GLN A 513 28.64 29.39 -49.99
N GLU A 514 28.54 28.97 -51.26
CA GLU A 514 27.58 29.53 -52.23
C GLU A 514 26.13 29.27 -51.78
N GLU A 515 25.85 28.08 -51.22
CA GLU A 515 24.53 27.74 -50.63
C GLU A 515 24.21 28.58 -49.38
N ALA A 516 25.22 29.03 -48.62
CA ALA A 516 25.04 29.94 -47.48
C ALA A 516 24.93 31.42 -47.88
N ALA A 517 25.64 31.85 -48.93
CA ALA A 517 25.77 33.25 -49.33
C ALA A 517 24.63 33.78 -50.21
N GLU A 518 23.85 32.91 -50.87
CA GLU A 518 22.64 33.28 -51.63
C GLU A 518 21.44 33.63 -50.72
N THR A 519 21.55 33.44 -49.41
CA THR A 519 20.51 33.83 -48.44
C THR A 519 20.52 35.34 -48.19
N GLN A 520 19.63 36.09 -48.85
CA GLN A 520 19.36 37.52 -48.63
C GLN A 520 17.84 37.79 -48.49
N PRO A 521 17.48 38.96 -47.94
CA PRO A 521 17.04 39.12 -46.55
C PRO A 521 15.61 38.60 -46.28
N GLU A 522 15.53 37.73 -45.26
CA GLU A 522 14.53 37.68 -44.18
C GLU A 522 13.13 38.32 -44.40
N ASP A 523 12.13 37.47 -44.66
CA ASP A 523 10.75 37.69 -44.20
C ASP A 523 10.49 36.73 -43.02
N GLU A 524 10.20 37.29 -41.83
CA GLU A 524 9.76 36.51 -40.67
C GLU A 524 8.29 36.12 -40.82
N THR A 525 7.97 34.83 -40.78
CA THR A 525 6.58 34.36 -40.82
C THR A 525 6.28 33.41 -39.65
N ARG A 526 5.09 33.54 -39.08
CA ARG A 526 4.58 32.61 -38.07
C ARG A 526 3.99 31.40 -38.77
N VAL A 527 4.50 30.22 -38.44
CA VAL A 527 3.98 28.95 -38.96
C VAL A 527 3.25 28.22 -37.84
N GLU A 528 1.95 27.99 -38.02
CA GLU A 528 1.15 27.24 -37.05
C GLU A 528 1.54 25.76 -37.06
N LYS A 529 2.04 25.27 -35.92
CA LYS A 529 2.38 23.87 -35.69
C LYS A 529 1.17 23.10 -35.18
N THR A 530 0.88 21.98 -35.85
CA THR A 530 -0.19 21.04 -35.50
C THR A 530 0.32 19.62 -35.26
N ASP A 531 1.64 19.45 -35.03
CA ASP A 531 2.22 18.15 -34.71
C ASP A 531 1.82 17.67 -33.30
N PRO A 532 1.76 16.35 -33.05
CA PRO A 532 1.26 15.83 -31.78
C PRO A 532 2.10 16.22 -30.55
N GLU A 533 3.41 16.43 -30.70
CA GLU A 533 4.30 16.80 -29.59
C GLU A 533 4.06 18.24 -29.15
N THR A 534 3.98 19.18 -30.10
CA THR A 534 3.65 20.59 -29.85
C THR A 534 2.23 20.74 -29.30
N LEU A 535 1.24 20.03 -29.86
CA LEU A 535 -0.13 20.04 -29.34
C LEU A 535 -0.20 19.50 -27.91
N LEU A 536 0.46 18.37 -27.62
CA LEU A 536 0.52 17.80 -26.27
C LEU A 536 1.16 18.76 -25.27
N ARG A 537 2.25 19.45 -25.67
CA ARG A 537 2.91 20.48 -24.85
C ARG A 537 1.95 21.64 -24.54
N CYS A 538 1.31 22.24 -25.53
CA CYS A 538 0.35 23.34 -25.34
C CYS A 538 -0.85 22.92 -24.47
N LEU A 539 -1.39 21.71 -24.68
CA LEU A 539 -2.48 21.17 -23.86
C LEU A 539 -2.03 20.91 -22.42
N THR A 540 -0.79 20.48 -22.19
CA THR A 540 -0.24 20.27 -20.84
C THR A 540 -0.13 21.59 -20.07
N ILE A 541 0.41 22.64 -20.69
CA ILE A 541 0.49 23.99 -20.11
C ILE A 541 -0.93 24.51 -19.80
N CYS A 542 -1.88 24.31 -20.71
CA CYS A 542 -3.28 24.65 -20.50
C CYS A 542 -3.93 23.85 -19.34
N SER A 543 -3.58 22.57 -19.19
CA SER A 543 -4.07 21.71 -18.11
C SER A 543 -3.67 22.23 -16.73
N GLU A 544 -2.40 22.61 -16.55
CA GLU A 544 -1.92 23.14 -15.27
C GLU A 544 -2.53 24.51 -14.93
N LEU A 545 -2.73 25.38 -15.93
CA LEU A 545 -3.51 26.62 -15.75
C LEU A 545 -4.91 26.31 -15.20
N LEU A 546 -5.64 25.42 -15.87
CA LEU A 546 -7.04 25.12 -15.55
C LEU A 546 -7.22 24.49 -14.16
N LYS A 547 -6.23 23.73 -13.68
CA LYS A 547 -6.20 23.14 -12.33
C LYS A 547 -5.95 24.15 -11.22
N GLN A 548 -5.15 25.19 -11.48
CA GLN A 548 -4.79 26.20 -10.48
C GLN A 548 -5.72 27.42 -10.45
N MET A 549 -6.45 27.67 -11.54
CA MET A 549 -7.48 28.73 -11.58
C MET A 549 -8.54 28.53 -10.49
N ASN A 550 -8.97 29.63 -9.87
CA ASN A 550 -10.07 29.58 -8.91
C ASN A 550 -11.37 29.20 -9.64
N ILE A 551 -12.15 28.26 -9.08
CA ILE A 551 -13.41 27.81 -9.70
C ILE A 551 -14.49 28.90 -9.83
N LYS A 552 -14.29 30.06 -9.18
CA LYS A 552 -15.13 31.26 -9.33
C LYS A 552 -14.70 32.13 -10.53
N THR A 553 -13.52 31.92 -11.08
CA THR A 553 -12.97 32.65 -12.23
C THR A 553 -13.67 32.16 -13.50
N ARG A 554 -14.58 32.99 -14.03
CA ARG A 554 -15.31 32.66 -15.26
C ARG A 554 -14.37 32.56 -16.46
N ILE A 555 -14.72 31.71 -17.40
CA ILE A 555 -14.05 31.58 -18.70
C ILE A 555 -14.18 32.90 -19.48
N GLY A 556 -13.08 33.65 -19.54
CA GLY A 556 -12.97 34.87 -20.32
C GLY A 556 -12.76 34.62 -21.82
N PRO A 557 -12.75 35.67 -22.65
CA PRO A 557 -12.60 35.55 -24.10
C PRO A 557 -11.30 34.85 -24.51
N THR A 558 -10.18 35.12 -23.83
CA THR A 558 -8.88 34.46 -24.09
C THR A 558 -8.95 32.95 -23.90
N LEU A 559 -9.57 32.48 -22.81
CA LEU A 559 -9.70 31.05 -22.53
C LEU A 559 -10.74 30.39 -23.45
N SER A 560 -11.79 31.11 -23.86
CA SER A 560 -12.75 30.67 -24.89
C SER A 560 -12.08 30.50 -26.26
N ALA A 561 -11.13 31.38 -26.60
CA ALA A 561 -10.31 31.25 -27.81
C ALA A 561 -9.41 30.00 -27.74
N ILE A 562 -8.74 29.74 -26.61
CA ILE A 562 -7.93 28.50 -26.41
C ILE A 562 -8.82 27.25 -26.47
N LEU A 563 -10.00 27.27 -25.85
CA LEU A 563 -10.96 26.17 -25.92
C LEU A 563 -11.34 25.85 -27.36
N SER A 564 -11.65 26.88 -28.15
CA SER A 564 -12.10 26.74 -29.54
C SER A 564 -10.97 26.39 -30.52
N SER A 565 -9.77 26.94 -30.34
CA SER A 565 -8.65 26.78 -31.27
C SER A 565 -7.71 25.63 -30.95
N LEU A 566 -7.63 25.18 -29.69
CA LEU A 566 -6.70 24.14 -29.24
C LEU A 566 -7.43 22.93 -28.63
N ILE A 567 -8.28 23.12 -27.62
CA ILE A 567 -8.85 22.00 -26.85
C ILE A 567 -9.83 21.20 -27.70
N LEU A 568 -10.89 21.83 -28.23
CA LEU A 568 -11.95 21.13 -28.98
C LEU A 568 -11.44 20.40 -30.23
N PRO A 569 -10.56 20.98 -31.09
CA PRO A 569 -9.96 20.26 -32.21
C PRO A 569 -9.12 19.05 -31.76
N SER A 570 -8.44 19.17 -30.61
CA SER A 570 -7.55 18.11 -30.10
C SER A 570 -8.30 16.90 -29.53
N VAL A 571 -9.57 17.03 -29.15
CA VAL A 571 -10.42 15.90 -28.73
C VAL A 571 -10.61 14.88 -29.86
N ALA A 572 -10.61 15.32 -31.13
CA ALA A 572 -10.73 14.46 -32.30
C ALA A 572 -9.38 14.05 -32.92
N ASN A 573 -8.26 14.29 -32.24
CA ASN A 573 -6.92 14.01 -32.77
C ASN A 573 -6.65 12.51 -32.95
N ALA A 574 -5.88 12.13 -33.98
CA ALA A 574 -5.50 10.74 -34.20
C ALA A 574 -4.66 10.16 -33.05
N GLN A 575 -3.82 10.97 -32.40
CA GLN A 575 -2.89 10.52 -31.35
C GLN A 575 -3.60 10.43 -29.98
N PRO A 576 -3.63 9.25 -29.32
CA PRO A 576 -4.38 9.05 -28.08
C PRO A 576 -3.89 9.93 -26.91
N ALA A 577 -2.59 10.21 -26.85
CA ALA A 577 -2.03 11.11 -25.83
C ALA A 577 -2.57 12.54 -25.93
N VAL A 578 -2.76 13.03 -27.16
CA VAL A 578 -3.33 14.37 -27.44
C VAL A 578 -4.81 14.39 -27.08
N ARG A 579 -5.60 13.38 -27.51
CA ARG A 579 -7.02 13.24 -27.10
C ARG A 579 -7.16 13.22 -25.59
N ASN A 580 -6.34 12.43 -24.90
CA ASN A 580 -6.40 12.29 -23.44
C ASN A 580 -6.19 13.63 -22.74
N MET A 581 -5.18 14.40 -23.12
CA MET A 581 -4.94 15.71 -22.50
C MET A 581 -6.03 16.72 -22.87
N ALA A 582 -6.53 16.69 -24.10
CA ALA A 582 -7.65 17.53 -24.53
C ALA A 582 -8.93 17.26 -23.74
N VAL A 583 -9.25 15.98 -23.47
CA VAL A 583 -10.39 15.56 -22.64
C VAL A 583 -10.22 16.01 -21.18
N MET A 584 -9.01 15.89 -20.61
CA MET A 584 -8.71 16.42 -19.27
C MET A 584 -8.92 17.94 -19.22
N CYS A 585 -8.43 18.69 -20.21
CA CYS A 585 -8.63 20.14 -20.27
C CYS A 585 -10.11 20.51 -20.48
N LEU A 586 -10.84 19.80 -21.35
CA LEU A 586 -12.27 20.02 -21.57
C LEU A 586 -13.09 19.79 -20.30
N GLY A 587 -12.81 18.69 -19.59
CA GLY A 587 -13.43 18.38 -18.30
C GLY A 587 -13.17 19.44 -17.24
N THR A 588 -11.91 19.88 -17.10
CA THR A 588 -11.56 20.93 -16.14
C THR A 588 -12.15 22.29 -16.53
N CYS A 589 -12.17 22.66 -17.81
CA CYS A 589 -12.89 23.85 -18.30
C CYS A 589 -14.38 23.81 -17.89
N ALA A 590 -15.05 22.67 -18.05
CA ALA A 590 -16.46 22.52 -17.71
C ALA A 590 -16.76 22.73 -16.20
N LEU A 591 -15.79 22.52 -15.30
CA LEU A 591 -15.94 22.82 -13.86
C LEU A 591 -16.02 24.33 -13.55
N HIS A 592 -15.58 25.20 -14.48
CA HIS A 592 -15.61 26.67 -14.33
C HIS A 592 -16.92 27.30 -14.85
N SER A 593 -17.81 26.55 -15.51
CA SER A 593 -19.07 27.07 -16.04
C SER A 593 -20.15 26.00 -16.25
N LYS A 594 -21.31 26.15 -15.62
CA LYS A 594 -22.49 25.27 -15.81
C LYS A 594 -22.92 25.23 -17.28
N ASP A 595 -22.88 26.35 -17.99
CA ASP A 595 -23.26 26.41 -19.41
C ASP A 595 -22.32 25.57 -20.28
N LEU A 596 -21.03 25.57 -19.94
CA LEU A 596 -20.03 24.77 -20.65
C LEU A 596 -20.15 23.28 -20.30
N ALA A 597 -20.44 22.96 -19.03
CA ALA A 597 -20.79 21.61 -18.60
C ALA A 597 -22.01 21.08 -19.37
N ASN A 598 -23.11 21.82 -19.42
CA ASN A 598 -24.30 21.45 -20.19
C ASN A 598 -23.98 21.22 -21.69
N THR A 599 -23.12 22.07 -22.27
CA THR A 599 -22.74 21.99 -23.69
C THR A 599 -21.89 20.76 -24.03
N HIS A 600 -21.00 20.34 -23.12
CA HIS A 600 -20.01 19.28 -23.41
C HIS A 600 -20.19 17.97 -22.64
N LEU A 601 -21.15 17.88 -21.70
CA LEU A 601 -21.43 16.64 -20.96
C LEU A 601 -21.75 15.46 -21.87
N VAL A 602 -22.55 15.65 -22.93
CA VAL A 602 -22.88 14.60 -23.90
C VAL A 602 -21.62 14.09 -24.63
N LEU A 603 -20.70 14.99 -25.00
CA LEU A 603 -19.44 14.63 -25.63
C LEU A 603 -18.54 13.83 -24.67
N LEU A 604 -18.44 14.25 -23.40
CA LEU A 604 -17.70 13.51 -22.38
C LEU A 604 -18.30 12.11 -22.12
N LEU A 605 -19.63 11.97 -22.11
CA LEU A 605 -20.31 10.68 -21.99
C LEU A 605 -20.03 9.75 -23.18
N GLN A 606 -20.06 10.27 -24.41
CA GLN A 606 -19.71 9.51 -25.62
C GLN A 606 -18.26 9.03 -25.59
N ILE A 607 -17.32 9.89 -25.21
CA ILE A 607 -15.90 9.55 -25.07
C ILE A 607 -15.70 8.48 -23.99
N ALA A 608 -16.39 8.60 -22.85
CA ALA A 608 -16.35 7.60 -21.77
C ALA A 608 -16.85 6.21 -22.20
N GLN A 609 -17.73 6.13 -23.20
CA GLN A 609 -18.23 4.88 -23.76
C GLN A 609 -17.36 4.30 -24.88
N LEU A 610 -16.82 5.14 -25.78
CA LEU A 610 -16.33 4.70 -27.10
C LEU A 610 -14.81 4.74 -27.32
N ASP A 611 -14.04 5.55 -26.57
CA ASP A 611 -12.60 5.74 -26.83
C ASP A 611 -11.73 4.64 -26.17
N GLU A 612 -10.41 4.78 -26.22
CA GLU A 612 -9.45 3.88 -25.56
C GLU A 612 -9.55 3.99 -24.02
N ALA A 613 -9.23 2.90 -23.32
CA ALA A 613 -9.46 2.75 -21.87
C ALA A 613 -8.93 3.94 -21.02
N LYS A 614 -7.73 4.46 -21.33
CA LYS A 614 -7.13 5.60 -20.61
C LYS A 614 -7.95 6.88 -20.78
N ILE A 615 -8.42 7.14 -22.01
CA ILE A 615 -9.22 8.32 -22.35
C ILE A 615 -10.63 8.19 -21.77
N ARG A 616 -11.22 6.99 -21.81
CA ARG A 616 -12.49 6.67 -21.14
C ARG A 616 -12.46 6.96 -19.65
N ILE A 617 -11.36 6.60 -18.97
CA ILE A 617 -11.15 6.92 -17.55
C ILE A 617 -11.05 8.43 -17.31
N SER A 618 -10.30 9.17 -18.14
CA SER A 618 -10.22 10.63 -18.06
C SER A 618 -11.59 11.31 -18.27
N ALA A 619 -12.38 10.85 -19.25
CA ALA A 619 -13.73 11.34 -19.49
C ALA A 619 -14.70 11.01 -18.36
N LEU A 620 -14.65 9.78 -17.83
CA LEU A 620 -15.47 9.34 -16.69
C LEU A 620 -15.19 10.19 -15.44
N ARG A 621 -13.90 10.45 -15.13
CA ARG A 621 -13.52 11.35 -14.02
C ARG A 621 -14.13 12.74 -14.19
N ALA A 622 -14.00 13.34 -15.38
CA ALA A 622 -14.62 14.63 -15.68
C ALA A 622 -16.14 14.60 -15.49
N VAL A 623 -16.84 13.56 -15.95
CA VAL A 623 -18.29 13.39 -15.73
C VAL A 623 -18.62 13.29 -14.23
N ILE A 624 -17.86 12.51 -13.46
CA ILE A 624 -18.05 12.38 -12.01
C ILE A 624 -17.85 13.72 -11.30
N ASP A 625 -16.80 14.46 -11.62
CA ASP A 625 -16.50 15.76 -11.00
C ASP A 625 -17.58 16.80 -11.31
N LEU A 626 -18.10 16.83 -12.55
CA LEU A 626 -19.24 17.67 -12.94
C LEU A 626 -20.52 17.31 -12.18
N LEU A 627 -20.82 16.01 -12.00
CA LEU A 627 -21.96 15.53 -11.22
C LEU A 627 -21.81 15.79 -9.72
N LEU A 628 -20.58 15.74 -9.17
CA LEU A 628 -20.31 16.11 -7.79
C LEU A 628 -20.54 17.61 -7.55
N LEU A 629 -20.12 18.46 -8.49
CA LEU A 629 -20.25 19.92 -8.38
C LEU A 629 -21.68 20.42 -8.64
N TYR A 630 -22.27 20.05 -9.78
CA TYR A 630 -23.55 20.59 -10.26
C TYR A 630 -24.76 19.66 -10.06
N GLY A 631 -24.52 18.39 -9.73
CA GLY A 631 -25.57 17.36 -9.67
C GLY A 631 -26.15 17.00 -11.03
N PHE A 632 -27.20 16.17 -11.02
CA PHE A 632 -27.89 15.72 -12.23
C PHE A 632 -28.74 16.82 -12.92
N THR A 633 -28.83 18.01 -12.32
CA THR A 633 -29.55 19.17 -12.88
C THR A 633 -28.98 19.68 -14.21
N LEU A 634 -27.76 19.27 -14.58
CA LEU A 634 -27.13 19.55 -15.88
C LEU A 634 -27.95 19.06 -17.10
N LEU A 635 -28.84 18.10 -16.89
CA LEU A 635 -29.61 17.43 -17.96
C LEU A 635 -31.07 17.88 -18.05
N ALA A 636 -31.54 18.68 -17.09
CA ALA A 636 -32.94 19.12 -17.00
C ALA A 636 -33.23 20.40 -17.83
N GLU A 637 -32.20 21.07 -18.32
CA GLU A 637 -32.29 22.39 -18.97
C GLU A 637 -31.70 22.37 -20.39
N GLN A 638 -32.19 21.48 -21.26
CA GLN A 638 -31.99 21.59 -22.71
C GLN A 638 -33.11 22.48 -23.29
N PRO A 639 -32.83 23.69 -23.80
CA PRO A 639 -33.84 24.46 -24.51
C PRO A 639 -34.17 23.76 -25.83
N SER A 640 -35.41 23.30 -25.98
CA SER A 640 -35.89 22.63 -27.18
C SER A 640 -35.66 23.50 -28.41
N SER A 641 -34.80 23.02 -29.31
CA SER A 641 -34.32 23.79 -30.46
C SER A 641 -35.46 24.21 -31.37
N ALA A 642 -35.49 25.50 -31.72
CA ALA A 642 -36.48 26.09 -32.61
C ALA A 642 -36.57 25.34 -33.95
N LEU A 643 -37.74 24.74 -34.22
CA LEU A 643 -38.22 24.36 -35.56
C LEU A 643 -39.74 24.01 -35.47
N LYS A 644 -40.58 25.03 -35.33
CA LYS A 644 -42.01 24.95 -35.70
C LYS A 644 -42.33 26.07 -36.67
N GLU A 645 -42.50 25.69 -37.92
CA GLU A 645 -42.88 26.60 -39.00
C GLU A 645 -44.28 27.18 -38.79
N THR A 646 -44.47 28.38 -39.31
CA THR A 646 -45.68 29.20 -39.22
C THR A 646 -46.87 28.60 -39.97
N GLN A 647 -48.03 28.48 -39.31
CA GLN A 647 -49.32 28.88 -39.90
C GLN A 647 -50.24 29.56 -38.85
N PRO A 648 -51.02 30.60 -39.22
CA PRO A 648 -51.82 31.39 -38.27
C PRO A 648 -53.35 31.23 -38.44
N SER A 649 -54.11 31.19 -37.33
CA SER A 649 -55.49 31.73 -37.30
C SER A 649 -56.16 31.71 -35.91
N HIS A 650 -56.65 32.89 -35.49
CA HIS A 650 -57.94 33.14 -34.82
C HIS A 650 -58.30 32.55 -33.43
N SER A 651 -57.93 33.32 -32.39
CA SER A 651 -58.83 34.16 -31.55
C SER A 651 -59.98 33.58 -30.68
N LEU A 652 -59.95 34.02 -29.41
CA LEU A 652 -61.02 34.30 -28.41
C LEU A 652 -61.12 33.40 -27.16
N ASP A 653 -61.24 34.08 -26.01
CA ASP A 653 -61.43 33.53 -24.67
C ASP A 653 -62.83 32.91 -24.46
N HIS A 654 -62.91 31.77 -23.76
CA HIS A 654 -63.27 31.73 -22.32
C HIS A 654 -63.63 30.31 -21.81
N GLN A 655 -63.36 30.13 -20.50
CA GLN A 655 -63.99 29.20 -19.55
C GLN A 655 -63.63 27.70 -19.52
N GLU A 656 -62.85 27.38 -18.48
CA GLU A 656 -63.12 26.37 -17.44
C GLU A 656 -63.48 24.93 -17.83
N GLY A 657 -62.55 24.01 -17.55
CA GLY A 657 -62.79 22.57 -17.43
C GLY A 657 -61.54 21.87 -16.88
N GLU A 658 -61.64 21.25 -15.71
CA GLU A 658 -60.58 20.40 -15.18
C GLU A 658 -60.47 19.12 -16.02
N GLU A 659 -59.27 18.76 -16.49
CA GLU A 659 -58.97 17.35 -16.75
C GLU A 659 -57.46 17.07 -16.64
N LYS A 660 -57.12 15.88 -16.15
CA LYS A 660 -55.75 15.47 -15.82
C LYS A 660 -54.96 15.11 -17.08
N GLY A 661 -53.77 15.68 -17.22
CA GLY A 661 -52.73 15.20 -18.13
C GLY A 661 -51.39 15.18 -17.41
N GLU A 662 -50.79 13.99 -17.26
CA GLU A 662 -49.40 13.85 -16.84
C GLU A 662 -48.50 14.23 -18.03
N GLU A 663 -47.69 15.27 -17.90
CA GLU A 663 -46.60 15.51 -18.87
C GLU A 663 -45.44 14.53 -18.58
N PRO A 664 -44.81 13.94 -19.62
CA PRO A 664 -43.72 12.99 -19.42
C PRO A 664 -42.43 13.69 -18.95
N ASP A 665 -41.92 13.26 -17.81
CA ASP A 665 -40.73 13.80 -17.15
C ASP A 665 -39.42 13.37 -17.87
N GLU A 666 -39.03 14.13 -18.90
CA GLU A 666 -37.82 13.87 -19.71
C GLU A 666 -36.52 13.92 -18.88
N GLY A 667 -36.48 14.69 -17.78
CA GLY A 667 -35.30 14.84 -16.91
C GLY A 667 -34.93 13.58 -16.12
N ASN A 668 -35.91 12.72 -15.86
CA ASN A 668 -35.70 11.45 -15.16
C ASN A 668 -35.00 10.40 -16.06
N ASN A 669 -35.29 10.42 -17.37
CA ASN A 669 -34.76 9.46 -18.34
C ASN A 669 -33.25 9.66 -18.60
N SER A 670 -32.77 10.91 -18.68
CA SER A 670 -31.36 11.23 -18.89
C SER A 670 -30.49 10.85 -17.68
N THR A 671 -30.98 11.13 -16.47
CA THR A 671 -30.37 10.69 -15.21
C THR A 671 -30.26 9.16 -15.15
N GLN A 672 -31.35 8.45 -15.46
CA GLN A 672 -31.37 7.00 -15.49
C GLN A 672 -30.38 6.42 -16.52
N SER A 673 -30.21 7.06 -17.69
CA SER A 673 -29.25 6.65 -18.72
C SER A 673 -27.80 6.71 -18.22
N ILE A 674 -27.39 7.79 -17.55
CA ILE A 674 -26.03 7.89 -16.96
C ILE A 674 -25.83 6.83 -15.87
N LEU A 675 -26.82 6.62 -15.00
CA LEU A 675 -26.73 5.59 -13.97
C LEU A 675 -26.69 4.17 -14.55
N MET A 676 -27.31 3.91 -15.70
CA MET A 676 -27.20 2.65 -16.43
C MET A 676 -25.80 2.48 -17.05
N MET A 677 -25.23 3.52 -17.66
CA MET A 677 -23.85 3.51 -18.19
C MET A 677 -22.81 3.27 -17.06
N MET A 678 -22.91 4.00 -15.95
CA MET A 678 -22.03 3.75 -14.79
C MET A 678 -22.30 2.38 -14.18
N SER A 679 -23.54 1.89 -14.25
CA SER A 679 -23.88 0.53 -13.84
C SER A 679 -23.13 -0.51 -14.70
N GLU A 680 -23.13 -0.38 -16.03
CA GLU A 680 -22.39 -1.27 -16.95
C GLU A 680 -20.88 -1.21 -16.71
N PHE A 681 -20.30 -0.05 -16.41
CA PHE A 681 -18.86 0.09 -16.17
C PHE A 681 -18.36 -0.60 -14.88
N LEU A 682 -19.24 -0.89 -13.91
CA LEU A 682 -18.88 -1.74 -12.76
C LEU A 682 -18.61 -3.20 -13.16
N ASP A 683 -19.16 -3.67 -14.28
CA ASP A 683 -18.95 -5.02 -14.82
C ASP A 683 -17.87 -5.06 -15.93
N SER A 684 -17.20 -3.93 -16.19
CA SER A 684 -16.10 -3.80 -17.17
C SER A 684 -14.96 -4.78 -16.90
N GLU A 685 -14.33 -5.36 -17.93
CA GLU A 685 -13.12 -6.17 -17.75
C GLU A 685 -11.88 -5.34 -17.36
N VAL A 686 -11.84 -4.05 -17.74
CA VAL A 686 -10.75 -3.12 -17.37
C VAL A 686 -10.82 -2.75 -15.87
N PRO A 687 -9.82 -3.13 -15.04
CA PRO A 687 -9.83 -2.89 -13.59
C PRO A 687 -9.88 -1.43 -13.18
N GLU A 688 -9.16 -0.57 -13.88
CA GLU A 688 -9.09 0.86 -13.59
C GLU A 688 -10.45 1.51 -13.85
N LEU A 689 -11.14 1.14 -14.94
CA LEU A 689 -12.47 1.65 -15.25
C LEU A 689 -13.51 1.20 -14.21
N ARG A 690 -13.48 -0.07 -13.76
CA ARG A 690 -14.30 -0.54 -12.63
C ARG A 690 -14.04 0.30 -11.38
N THR A 691 -12.76 0.50 -11.05
CA THR A 691 -12.31 1.19 -9.84
C THR A 691 -12.78 2.64 -9.80
N GLU A 692 -12.58 3.38 -10.89
CA GLU A 692 -12.98 4.79 -11.01
C GLU A 692 -14.52 4.93 -10.99
N THR A 693 -15.24 4.00 -11.60
CA THR A 693 -16.70 3.96 -11.55
C THR A 693 -17.21 3.69 -10.13
N ALA A 694 -16.63 2.71 -9.43
CA ALA A 694 -17.00 2.37 -8.06
C ALA A 694 -16.70 3.51 -7.08
N GLU A 695 -15.53 4.14 -7.21
CA GLU A 695 -15.13 5.31 -6.43
C GLU A 695 -16.03 6.53 -6.74
N GLY A 696 -16.39 6.75 -8.01
CA GLY A 696 -17.29 7.82 -8.43
C GLY A 696 -18.70 7.68 -7.86
N LEU A 697 -19.30 6.48 -7.96
CA LEU A 697 -20.60 6.18 -7.36
C LEU A 697 -20.54 6.31 -5.83
N ALA A 698 -19.49 5.81 -5.18
CA ALA A 698 -19.28 5.97 -3.74
C ALA A 698 -19.24 7.46 -3.33
N LYS A 699 -18.49 8.31 -4.05
CA LYS A 699 -18.46 9.77 -3.79
C LYS A 699 -19.83 10.42 -4.00
N LEU A 700 -20.52 10.12 -5.11
CA LEU A 700 -21.83 10.67 -5.42
C LEU A 700 -22.90 10.26 -4.39
N MET A 701 -22.83 9.04 -3.87
CA MET A 701 -23.69 8.59 -2.77
C MET A 701 -23.32 9.26 -1.44
N TYR A 702 -22.04 9.32 -1.09
CA TYR A 702 -21.57 9.94 0.16
C TYR A 702 -21.92 11.43 0.24
N CYS A 703 -21.80 12.17 -0.87
CA CYS A 703 -22.20 13.58 -0.94
C CYS A 703 -23.70 13.81 -1.13
N GLY A 704 -24.55 12.77 -1.01
CA GLY A 704 -26.00 12.89 -1.13
C GLY A 704 -26.50 13.29 -2.53
N ARG A 705 -25.69 13.12 -3.58
CA ARG A 705 -26.09 13.37 -4.98
C ARG A 705 -26.91 12.23 -5.58
N ILE A 706 -26.76 11.02 -5.03
CA ILE A 706 -27.53 9.82 -5.38
C ILE A 706 -27.94 9.13 -4.07
N SER A 707 -29.20 8.68 -3.97
CA SER A 707 -29.59 7.63 -3.02
C SER A 707 -30.19 6.47 -3.80
N SER A 708 -29.63 5.27 -3.65
CA SER A 708 -30.10 4.07 -4.35
C SER A 708 -29.61 2.80 -3.68
N ALA A 709 -30.51 2.12 -2.98
CA ALA A 709 -30.26 0.80 -2.39
C ALA A 709 -29.83 -0.24 -3.46
N LYS A 710 -30.31 -0.10 -4.71
CA LYS A 710 -29.92 -0.99 -5.82
C LYS A 710 -28.45 -0.82 -6.22
N LEU A 711 -27.96 0.43 -6.32
CA LEU A 711 -26.54 0.69 -6.60
C LEU A 711 -25.67 0.28 -5.40
N LEU A 712 -26.10 0.57 -4.18
CA LEU A 712 -25.41 0.14 -2.96
C LEU A 712 -25.26 -1.38 -2.90
N SER A 713 -26.33 -2.13 -3.23
CA SER A 713 -26.31 -3.58 -3.34
C SER A 713 -25.26 -4.05 -4.36
N ARG A 714 -25.20 -3.46 -5.57
CA ARG A 714 -24.16 -3.79 -6.56
C ARG A 714 -22.75 -3.47 -6.09
N LEU A 715 -22.51 -2.36 -5.38
CA LEU A 715 -21.21 -2.07 -4.80
C LEU A 715 -20.80 -3.10 -3.73
N VAL A 716 -21.73 -3.53 -2.87
CA VAL A 716 -21.47 -4.58 -1.86
C VAL A 716 -21.16 -5.91 -2.55
N LEU A 717 -21.93 -6.30 -3.57
CA LEU A 717 -21.67 -7.50 -4.35
C LEU A 717 -20.31 -7.44 -5.06
N LEU A 718 -19.96 -6.29 -5.67
CA LEU A 718 -18.67 -6.07 -6.34
C LEU A 718 -17.49 -6.14 -5.36
N TRP A 719 -17.67 -5.67 -4.13
CA TRP A 719 -16.64 -5.74 -3.08
C TRP A 719 -16.35 -7.19 -2.64
N TYR A 720 -17.39 -8.02 -2.53
CA TYR A 720 -17.25 -9.44 -2.18
C TYR A 720 -16.96 -10.37 -3.37
N ASN A 721 -17.19 -9.92 -4.61
CA ASN A 721 -16.98 -10.73 -5.82
C ASN A 721 -15.50 -11.15 -5.93
N PRO A 722 -15.17 -12.47 -6.02
CA PRO A 722 -13.79 -12.95 -6.18
C PRO A 722 -13.03 -12.32 -7.36
N VAL A 723 -13.72 -11.90 -8.43
CA VAL A 723 -13.09 -11.24 -9.60
C VAL A 723 -12.36 -9.94 -9.22
N THR A 724 -12.74 -9.27 -8.12
CA THR A 724 -12.10 -8.03 -7.65
C THR A 724 -11.02 -8.26 -6.59
N GLU A 725 -10.55 -9.50 -6.36
CA GLU A 725 -9.55 -9.80 -5.32
C GLU A 725 -8.22 -9.07 -5.52
N ASP A 726 -7.76 -8.99 -6.76
CA ASP A 726 -6.54 -8.24 -7.14
C ASP A 726 -6.78 -6.72 -7.30
N ASP A 727 -8.04 -6.26 -7.36
CA ASP A 727 -8.43 -4.84 -7.48
C ASP A 727 -8.27 -4.11 -6.12
N THR A 728 -7.05 -4.09 -5.58
CA THR A 728 -6.77 -3.63 -4.21
C THR A 728 -7.25 -2.19 -3.93
N ARG A 729 -7.15 -1.27 -4.90
CA ARG A 729 -7.67 0.10 -4.75
C ARG A 729 -9.20 0.13 -4.64
N LEU A 730 -9.91 -0.63 -5.48
CA LEU A 730 -11.37 -0.76 -5.44
C LEU A 730 -11.81 -1.30 -4.08
N ARG A 731 -11.19 -2.40 -3.62
CA ARG A 731 -11.55 -3.03 -2.35
C ARG A 731 -11.25 -2.15 -1.13
N HIS A 732 -10.15 -1.41 -1.11
CA HIS A 732 -9.90 -0.42 -0.05
C HIS A 732 -10.88 0.76 -0.10
N CYS A 733 -11.15 1.30 -1.30
CA CYS A 733 -12.10 2.40 -1.49
C CYS A 733 -13.50 2.04 -0.94
N LEU A 734 -14.07 0.93 -1.39
CA LEU A 734 -15.40 0.49 -0.94
C LEU A 734 -15.43 0.12 0.55
N GLY A 735 -14.38 -0.53 1.07
CA GLY A 735 -14.27 -0.87 2.48
C GLY A 735 -14.27 0.34 3.42
N VAL A 736 -13.63 1.45 3.00
CA VAL A 736 -13.68 2.74 3.72
C VAL A 736 -15.03 3.42 3.51
N PHE A 737 -15.52 3.47 2.26
CA PHE A 737 -16.79 4.11 1.90
C PHE A 737 -17.96 3.57 2.71
N PHE A 738 -18.17 2.25 2.79
CA PHE A 738 -19.32 1.68 3.51
C PHE A 738 -19.34 2.10 4.98
N GLN A 739 -18.16 2.11 5.63
CA GLN A 739 -18.02 2.48 7.03
C GLN A 739 -18.23 3.98 7.28
N LEU A 740 -17.84 4.86 6.35
CA LEU A 740 -18.10 6.30 6.47
C LEU A 740 -19.57 6.62 6.14
N TYR A 741 -20.06 6.12 5.00
CA TYR A 741 -21.42 6.34 4.51
C TYR A 741 -22.48 6.01 5.58
N ALA A 742 -22.44 4.80 6.13
CA ALA A 742 -23.43 4.33 7.09
C ALA A 742 -23.34 5.00 8.48
N ARG A 743 -22.23 5.67 8.81
CA ARG A 743 -22.08 6.35 10.12
C ARG A 743 -22.40 7.85 10.08
N GLU A 744 -22.44 8.42 8.88
CA GLU A 744 -22.69 9.84 8.64
C GLU A 744 -24.12 10.25 9.00
N SER A 745 -25.12 9.45 8.58
CA SER A 745 -26.54 9.80 8.78
C SER A 745 -27.47 8.59 8.89
N ARG A 746 -28.63 8.80 9.51
CA ARG A 746 -29.73 7.81 9.57
C ARG A 746 -30.23 7.40 8.19
N SER A 747 -30.39 8.35 7.25
CA SER A 747 -30.88 8.06 5.90
C SER A 747 -29.91 7.20 5.09
N HIS A 748 -28.60 7.29 5.34
CA HIS A 748 -27.62 6.38 4.77
C HIS A 748 -27.76 4.96 5.34
N GLN A 749 -28.04 4.81 6.65
CA GLN A 749 -28.35 3.51 7.24
C GLN A 749 -29.64 2.91 6.68
N GLU A 750 -30.69 3.71 6.47
CA GLU A 750 -31.93 3.28 5.83
C GLU A 750 -31.69 2.78 4.40
N CYS A 751 -30.80 3.43 3.63
CA CYS A 751 -30.37 2.95 2.30
C CYS A 751 -29.60 1.60 2.37
N VAL A 752 -28.78 1.37 3.41
CA VAL A 752 -28.12 0.07 3.68
C VAL A 752 -29.15 -1.00 4.06
N GLU A 753 -30.15 -0.64 4.85
CA GLU A 753 -31.22 -1.52 5.32
C GLU A 753 -32.14 -1.96 4.16
N GLU A 754 -32.51 -1.04 3.26
CA GLU A 754 -33.22 -1.34 2.03
C GLU A 754 -32.44 -2.26 1.08
N CYS A 755 -31.10 -2.14 1.04
CA CYS A 755 -30.27 -2.98 0.17
C CYS A 755 -30.07 -4.41 0.72
N PHE A 756 -30.44 -4.67 1.97
CA PHE A 756 -30.18 -5.91 2.68
C PHE A 756 -30.75 -7.15 1.97
N VAL A 757 -32.08 -7.20 1.83
CA VAL A 757 -32.77 -8.36 1.24
C VAL A 757 -32.40 -8.56 -0.24
N PRO A 758 -32.37 -7.52 -1.11
CA PRO A 758 -31.88 -7.67 -2.49
C PRO A 758 -30.47 -8.24 -2.60
N THR A 759 -29.54 -7.79 -1.74
CA THR A 759 -28.16 -8.27 -1.74
C THR A 759 -28.08 -9.75 -1.37
N LEU A 760 -28.72 -10.16 -0.27
CA LEU A 760 -28.68 -11.55 0.17
C LEU A 760 -29.41 -12.48 -0.81
N ARG A 761 -30.56 -12.08 -1.36
CA ARG A 761 -31.24 -12.85 -2.42
C ARG A 761 -30.36 -13.03 -3.66
N THR A 762 -29.57 -12.03 -4.04
CA THR A 762 -28.66 -12.14 -5.20
C THR A 762 -27.55 -13.16 -4.96
N LEU A 763 -27.02 -13.23 -3.73
CA LEU A 763 -26.01 -14.22 -3.36
C LEU A 763 -26.58 -15.64 -3.21
N LEU A 764 -27.75 -15.78 -2.57
CA LEU A 764 -28.41 -17.07 -2.34
C LEU A 764 -28.88 -17.72 -3.65
N ASN A 765 -29.33 -16.91 -4.62
CA ASN A 765 -29.75 -17.38 -5.95
C ASN A 765 -28.60 -17.42 -6.99
N ALA A 766 -27.35 -17.17 -6.59
CA ALA A 766 -26.22 -17.19 -7.52
C ALA A 766 -25.98 -18.62 -8.05
N PRO A 767 -25.97 -18.84 -9.38
CA PRO A 767 -25.68 -20.16 -9.94
C PRO A 767 -24.21 -20.54 -9.68
N ALA A 768 -23.91 -21.85 -9.65
CA ALA A 768 -22.54 -22.35 -9.39
C ALA A 768 -21.49 -21.94 -10.45
N THR A 769 -21.93 -21.36 -11.59
CA THR A 769 -21.07 -20.74 -12.61
C THR A 769 -20.69 -19.28 -12.29
N SER A 770 -21.42 -18.63 -11.38
CA SER A 770 -21.14 -17.25 -10.96
C SER A 770 -20.08 -17.22 -9.86
N PRO A 771 -19.07 -16.33 -9.93
CA PRO A 771 -18.11 -16.11 -8.84
C PRO A 771 -18.77 -15.79 -7.49
N LEU A 772 -19.97 -15.21 -7.50
CA LEU A 772 -20.73 -14.90 -6.28
C LEU A 772 -21.13 -16.14 -5.47
N ALA A 773 -21.16 -17.33 -6.07
CA ALA A 773 -21.46 -18.59 -5.37
C ALA A 773 -20.33 -19.05 -4.43
N GLU A 774 -19.12 -18.47 -4.52
CA GLU A 774 -18.03 -18.73 -3.56
C GLU A 774 -18.07 -17.81 -2.31
N VAL A 775 -18.93 -16.79 -2.30
CA VAL A 775 -19.04 -15.79 -1.22
C VAL A 775 -19.74 -16.36 0.01
N ASP A 776 -19.17 -16.15 1.21
CA ASP A 776 -19.87 -16.46 2.47
C ASP A 776 -20.93 -15.40 2.77
N VAL A 777 -22.17 -15.71 2.40
CA VAL A 777 -23.39 -14.91 2.64
C VAL A 777 -23.52 -14.47 4.11
N THR A 778 -23.00 -15.26 5.06
CA THR A 778 -22.99 -14.91 6.50
C THR A 778 -22.18 -13.65 6.76
N ASN A 779 -21.03 -13.49 6.09
CA ASN A 779 -20.12 -12.37 6.31
C ASN A 779 -20.73 -11.08 5.74
N VAL A 780 -21.40 -11.17 4.59
CA VAL A 780 -22.11 -10.04 3.96
C VAL A 780 -23.28 -9.59 4.84
N ALA A 781 -24.06 -10.52 5.38
CA ALA A 781 -25.16 -10.19 6.30
C ALA A 781 -24.65 -9.57 7.61
N GLU A 782 -23.57 -10.11 8.18
CA GLU A 782 -22.94 -9.56 9.40
C GLU A 782 -22.37 -8.16 9.18
N LEU A 783 -21.77 -7.88 8.01
CA LEU A 783 -21.37 -6.52 7.62
C LEU A 783 -22.56 -5.57 7.60
N LEU A 784 -23.62 -5.91 6.87
CA LEU A 784 -24.75 -5.00 6.68
C LEU A 784 -25.44 -4.67 8.02
N VAL A 785 -25.58 -5.67 8.91
CA VAL A 785 -26.05 -5.46 10.30
C VAL A 785 -25.12 -4.56 11.11
N GLU A 786 -23.80 -4.68 10.96
CA GLU A 786 -22.83 -3.80 11.64
C GLU A 786 -22.95 -2.35 11.14
N LEU A 787 -23.19 -2.15 9.84
CA LEU A 787 -23.36 -0.83 9.22
C LEU A 787 -24.68 -0.16 9.63
N THR A 788 -25.77 -0.91 9.81
CA THR A 788 -27.08 -0.39 10.23
C THR A 788 -27.22 -0.15 11.74
N ARG A 789 -26.17 -0.37 12.53
CA ARG A 789 -26.22 -0.16 14.00
C ARG A 789 -26.50 1.30 14.36
N PRO A 790 -27.57 1.61 15.09
CA PRO A 790 -27.79 2.95 15.64
C PRO A 790 -26.63 3.41 16.55
N SER A 791 -25.99 2.46 17.25
CA SER A 791 -24.82 2.74 18.09
C SER A 791 -23.58 3.23 17.33
N ALA A 792 -23.51 3.01 16.00
CA ALA A 792 -22.36 3.37 15.15
C ALA A 792 -22.43 4.80 14.55
N LEU A 793 -23.59 5.47 14.61
CA LEU A 793 -23.77 6.84 14.11
C LEU A 793 -22.86 7.84 14.86
N ILE A 794 -22.25 8.76 14.12
CA ILE A 794 -21.38 9.82 14.65
C ILE A 794 -22.20 10.81 15.49
N ASN A 795 -23.29 11.31 14.91
CA ASN A 795 -24.19 12.27 15.55
C ASN A 795 -25.43 11.54 16.08
N ARG A 796 -25.47 11.29 17.39
CA ARG A 796 -26.62 10.69 18.06
C ARG A 796 -27.67 11.76 18.38
N ALA A 797 -28.75 11.79 17.62
CA ALA A 797 -29.98 12.48 18.02
C ALA A 797 -30.62 11.77 19.23
N ASP A 798 -31.48 12.48 19.98
CA ASP A 798 -32.03 11.99 21.25
C ASP A 798 -32.79 10.65 21.11
N THR A 799 -32.53 9.75 22.04
CA THR A 799 -32.84 8.31 21.95
C THR A 799 -34.30 7.97 22.28
N GLN A 800 -35.26 8.49 21.51
CA GLN A 800 -36.68 8.14 21.62
C GLN A 800 -37.37 7.73 20.29
N GLU A 801 -36.63 7.67 19.18
CA GLU A 801 -37.19 7.25 17.88
C GLU A 801 -36.99 5.75 17.57
N VAL A 802 -37.90 5.20 16.75
CA VAL A 802 -37.78 3.88 16.11
C VAL A 802 -36.50 3.84 15.28
N CYS A 803 -35.70 2.79 15.47
CA CYS A 803 -34.37 2.69 14.91
C CYS A 803 -34.33 1.84 13.63
N VAL A 804 -33.26 1.97 12.84
CA VAL A 804 -33.12 1.26 11.54
C VAL A 804 -33.18 -0.27 11.70
N HIS A 805 -32.70 -0.78 12.82
CA HIS A 805 -32.78 -2.21 13.14
C HIS A 805 -34.18 -2.73 13.43
N ASP A 806 -35.14 -1.88 13.79
CA ASP A 806 -36.53 -2.31 13.95
C ASP A 806 -37.16 -2.61 12.57
N TYR A 807 -36.90 -1.77 11.56
CA TYR A 807 -37.29 -2.04 10.18
C TYR A 807 -36.61 -3.30 9.64
N LEU A 808 -35.30 -3.45 9.88
CA LEU A 808 -34.56 -4.63 9.47
C LEU A 808 -35.11 -5.92 10.10
N ALA A 809 -35.51 -5.86 11.37
CA ALA A 809 -36.15 -6.99 12.05
C ALA A 809 -37.48 -7.37 11.38
N VAL A 810 -38.31 -6.40 11.01
CA VAL A 810 -39.57 -6.63 10.28
C VAL A 810 -39.31 -7.23 8.90
N ARG A 811 -38.37 -6.69 8.11
CA ARG A 811 -38.02 -7.24 6.79
C ARG A 811 -37.50 -8.67 6.88
N VAL A 812 -36.61 -8.96 7.83
CA VAL A 812 -36.06 -10.31 8.05
C VAL A 812 -37.14 -11.28 8.56
N CYS A 813 -38.09 -10.83 9.39
CA CYS A 813 -39.24 -11.65 9.77
C CYS A 813 -40.15 -11.95 8.57
N GLY A 814 -40.41 -10.96 7.71
CA GLY A 814 -41.15 -11.14 6.46
C GLY A 814 -40.49 -12.14 5.51
N GLU A 815 -39.17 -12.12 5.39
CA GLU A 815 -38.42 -13.07 4.57
C GLU A 815 -38.57 -14.51 5.10
N ILE A 816 -38.41 -14.72 6.41
CA ILE A 816 -38.62 -16.03 7.06
C ILE A 816 -40.05 -16.53 6.87
N LEU A 817 -41.06 -15.66 6.94
CA LEU A 817 -42.46 -16.03 6.74
C LEU A 817 -42.81 -16.28 5.27
N SER A 818 -42.03 -15.76 4.31
CA SER A 818 -42.26 -15.96 2.88
C SER A 818 -41.88 -17.37 2.39
N ASP A 819 -40.79 -17.94 2.91
CA ASP A 819 -40.47 -19.37 2.81
C ASP A 819 -39.90 -19.90 4.15
N PRO A 820 -40.78 -20.38 5.05
CA PRO A 820 -40.38 -20.98 6.33
C PRO A 820 -39.56 -22.27 6.22
N SER A 821 -39.41 -22.82 5.00
CA SER A 821 -38.69 -24.06 4.72
C SER A 821 -37.29 -23.86 4.10
N ALA A 822 -36.96 -22.63 3.68
CA ALA A 822 -35.70 -22.30 3.04
C ALA A 822 -34.48 -22.53 3.98
N PRO A 823 -33.33 -23.00 3.45
CA PRO A 823 -32.16 -23.29 4.27
C PRO A 823 -31.56 -22.03 4.94
N GLU A 824 -31.72 -20.86 4.34
CA GLU A 824 -31.34 -19.53 4.83
C GLU A 824 -32.14 -19.04 6.05
N VAL A 825 -33.27 -19.67 6.41
CA VAL A 825 -34.01 -19.33 7.66
C VAL A 825 -33.11 -19.40 8.90
N ARG A 826 -32.09 -20.28 8.90
CA ARG A 826 -31.07 -20.32 9.97
C ARG A 826 -30.16 -19.09 10.01
N LEU A 827 -29.82 -18.53 8.84
CA LEU A 827 -29.04 -17.31 8.72
C LEU A 827 -29.86 -16.12 9.21
N TYR A 828 -31.10 -15.97 8.73
CA TYR A 828 -32.02 -14.93 9.17
C TYR A 828 -32.31 -14.95 10.68
N ALA A 829 -32.48 -16.14 11.29
CA ALA A 829 -32.63 -16.26 12.73
C ALA A 829 -31.37 -15.85 13.53
N LYS A 830 -30.17 -16.09 12.97
CA LYS A 830 -28.89 -15.62 13.54
C LYS A 830 -28.79 -14.10 13.47
N ILE A 831 -29.18 -13.51 12.34
CA ILE A 831 -29.23 -12.05 12.12
C ILE A 831 -30.15 -11.37 13.13
N LEU A 832 -31.40 -11.85 13.28
CA LEU A 832 -32.37 -11.32 14.25
C LEU A 832 -31.83 -11.30 15.69
N SER A 833 -31.01 -12.29 16.04
CA SER A 833 -30.39 -12.39 17.38
C SER A 833 -29.27 -11.37 17.64
N ASN A 834 -28.82 -10.65 16.61
CA ASN A 834 -27.72 -9.68 16.64
C ASN A 834 -28.17 -8.21 16.45
N LEU A 835 -29.48 -7.96 16.32
CA LEU A 835 -30.02 -6.62 16.12
C LEU A 835 -30.11 -5.82 17.43
N GLU A 836 -29.84 -4.51 17.33
CA GLU A 836 -30.04 -3.53 18.39
C GLU A 836 -31.45 -2.94 18.27
N LEU A 837 -32.45 -3.58 18.88
CA LEU A 837 -33.86 -3.19 18.79
C LEU A 837 -34.20 -2.05 19.75
N SER A 838 -35.15 -1.17 19.38
CA SER A 838 -35.53 -0.03 20.21
C SER A 838 -36.37 -0.41 21.44
N SER A 839 -36.40 0.51 22.40
CA SER A 839 -37.26 0.40 23.59
C SER A 839 -38.70 0.85 23.34
N ASP A 840 -39.12 1.19 22.12
CA ASP A 840 -40.52 1.54 21.85
C ASP A 840 -41.47 0.36 22.18
N VAL A 841 -42.61 0.69 22.77
CA VAL A 841 -43.57 -0.30 23.26
C VAL A 841 -44.45 -0.87 22.15
N ASN A 842 -44.72 -0.08 21.11
CA ASN A 842 -45.60 -0.51 20.01
C ASN A 842 -44.85 -1.37 19.01
N THR A 843 -43.72 -0.87 18.51
CA THR A 843 -42.80 -1.57 17.60
C THR A 843 -42.40 -2.95 18.16
N ARG A 844 -42.12 -3.02 19.46
CA ARG A 844 -41.79 -4.28 20.15
C ARG A 844 -42.97 -5.25 20.23
N ARG A 845 -44.20 -4.77 20.45
CA ARG A 845 -45.41 -5.60 20.47
C ARG A 845 -45.68 -6.19 19.08
N ASP A 846 -45.53 -5.39 18.05
CA ASP A 846 -45.75 -5.79 16.66
C ASP A 846 -44.69 -6.82 16.22
N LEU A 847 -43.42 -6.58 16.57
CA LEU A 847 -42.34 -7.54 16.33
C LEU A 847 -42.53 -8.86 17.10
N VAL A 848 -42.97 -8.82 18.37
CA VAL A 848 -43.30 -10.05 19.12
C VAL A 848 -44.43 -10.83 18.45
N THR A 849 -45.41 -10.16 17.84
CA THR A 849 -46.49 -10.83 17.08
C THR A 849 -45.94 -11.55 15.84
N LEU A 850 -45.04 -10.91 15.08
CA LEU A 850 -44.37 -11.55 13.94
C LEU A 850 -43.50 -12.73 14.37
N LEU A 851 -42.72 -12.59 15.45
CA LEU A 851 -41.89 -13.67 15.99
C LEU A 851 -42.75 -14.86 16.49
N GLN A 852 -43.96 -14.61 17.01
CA GLN A 852 -44.91 -15.67 17.38
C GLN A 852 -45.54 -16.37 16.17
N GLN A 853 -45.70 -15.71 15.03
CA GLN A 853 -46.09 -16.37 13.77
C GLN A 853 -44.95 -17.26 13.26
N ILE A 854 -43.70 -16.77 13.31
CA ILE A 854 -42.51 -17.54 12.94
C ILE A 854 -42.38 -18.83 13.76
N THR A 855 -42.71 -18.82 15.06
CA THR A 855 -42.67 -20.04 15.88
C THR A 855 -43.76 -21.07 15.57
N GLN A 856 -44.79 -20.69 14.81
CA GLN A 856 -45.85 -21.60 14.34
C GLN A 856 -45.50 -22.22 12.98
N GLU A 857 -44.92 -21.43 12.07
CA GLU A 857 -44.64 -21.87 10.69
C GLU A 857 -43.27 -22.56 10.52
N VAL A 858 -42.22 -22.11 11.23
CA VAL A 858 -40.86 -22.64 11.04
C VAL A 858 -40.64 -23.95 11.78
N LYS A 859 -40.12 -24.97 11.08
CA LYS A 859 -39.85 -26.30 11.64
C LYS A 859 -38.41 -26.51 12.15
N ASP A 860 -37.48 -25.60 11.81
CA ASP A 860 -36.07 -25.74 12.20
C ASP A 860 -35.84 -25.46 13.70
N ARG A 861 -35.33 -26.47 14.42
CA ARG A 861 -35.11 -26.42 15.88
C ARG A 861 -34.02 -25.45 16.34
N ILE A 862 -33.17 -24.93 15.45
CA ILE A 862 -32.14 -23.93 15.77
C ILE A 862 -32.75 -22.54 15.64
N CYS A 863 -33.45 -22.27 14.53
CA CYS A 863 -34.25 -21.05 14.34
C CYS A 863 -35.25 -20.85 15.48
N LEU A 864 -36.09 -21.86 15.78
CA LEU A 864 -37.08 -21.78 16.86
C LEU A 864 -36.47 -21.43 18.23
N ARG A 865 -35.26 -21.94 18.54
CA ARG A 865 -34.55 -21.60 19.78
C ARG A 865 -34.03 -20.16 19.80
N ALA A 866 -33.55 -19.65 18.66
CA ALA A 866 -33.10 -18.27 18.53
C ALA A 866 -34.28 -17.29 18.67
N VAL A 867 -35.37 -17.55 17.94
CA VAL A 867 -36.60 -16.75 17.96
C VAL A 867 -37.25 -16.76 19.35
N ALA A 868 -37.40 -17.93 19.98
CA ALA A 868 -37.97 -18.01 21.34
C ALA A 868 -37.12 -17.27 22.39
N LYS A 869 -35.79 -17.27 22.25
CA LYS A 869 -34.90 -16.47 23.10
C LYS A 869 -35.11 -14.97 22.90
N LEU A 870 -35.25 -14.52 21.64
CA LEU A 870 -35.50 -13.12 21.32
C LEU A 870 -36.86 -12.64 21.87
N ILE A 871 -37.92 -13.46 21.74
CA ILE A 871 -39.23 -13.18 22.35
C ILE A 871 -39.08 -12.97 23.87
N GLY A 872 -38.34 -13.85 24.56
CA GLY A 872 -38.06 -13.70 25.99
C GLY A 872 -37.35 -12.39 26.32
N GLN A 873 -36.29 -12.03 25.59
CA GLN A 873 -35.56 -10.77 25.79
C GLN A 873 -36.45 -9.53 25.63
N LEU A 874 -37.38 -9.54 24.66
CA LEU A 874 -38.31 -8.43 24.42
C LEU A 874 -39.46 -8.38 25.45
N GLN A 875 -39.81 -9.50 26.08
CA GLN A 875 -40.82 -9.57 27.14
C GLN A 875 -40.25 -9.25 28.53
N ASP A 876 -39.06 -9.74 28.87
CA ASP A 876 -38.37 -9.47 30.14
C ASP A 876 -38.02 -7.98 30.32
N SER A 877 -37.88 -7.24 29.21
CA SER A 877 -37.60 -5.79 29.20
C SER A 877 -38.77 -4.92 29.70
N ASN A 878 -39.91 -5.52 30.05
CA ASN A 878 -41.14 -4.83 30.41
C ASN A 878 -41.31 -4.60 31.94
N ASP A 879 -40.42 -5.18 32.77
CA ASP A 879 -40.57 -5.29 34.24
C ASP A 879 -39.60 -4.44 35.08
N GLN A 880 -38.84 -3.49 34.49
CA GLN A 880 -38.08 -2.50 35.26
C GLN A 880 -38.80 -1.14 35.35
N PRO A 881 -39.28 -0.71 36.54
CA PRO A 881 -39.82 0.63 36.73
C PRO A 881 -38.71 1.69 36.86
N ASP A 882 -38.95 2.87 36.28
CA ASP A 882 -38.02 4.00 36.24
C ASP A 882 -37.52 4.46 37.62
N LEU A 883 -36.20 4.55 37.76
CA LEU A 883 -35.52 5.22 38.88
C LEU A 883 -34.49 6.26 38.37
N SER A 884 -34.91 7.13 37.45
CA SER A 884 -34.11 8.27 36.98
C SER A 884 -34.94 9.55 36.77
N ALA A 885 -35.61 10.00 37.83
CA ALA A 885 -36.30 11.30 37.88
C ALA A 885 -36.06 12.03 39.21
N VAL A 886 -34.79 12.32 39.54
CA VAL A 886 -34.43 13.37 40.51
C VAL A 886 -33.36 14.25 39.87
N ALA A 887 -33.71 15.52 39.68
CA ALA A 887 -32.91 16.46 38.92
C ALA A 887 -31.63 16.91 39.65
N LEU A 888 -30.56 17.12 38.89
CA LEU A 888 -29.41 17.92 39.30
C LEU A 888 -29.65 19.38 38.88
N GLN A 889 -29.70 20.29 39.84
CA GLN A 889 -29.47 21.72 39.60
C GLN A 889 -27.99 22.04 39.85
N PRO A 890 -27.35 22.89 39.02
CA PRO A 890 -25.98 23.33 39.25
C PRO A 890 -25.93 24.51 40.23
N LEU A 891 -24.88 24.57 41.05
CA LEU A 891 -24.49 25.78 41.78
C LEU A 891 -22.97 25.95 41.75
N ASP A 892 -22.56 27.21 41.60
CA ASP A 892 -21.18 27.67 41.40
C ASP A 892 -20.25 27.43 42.60
N GLY A 893 -18.93 27.49 42.35
CA GLY A 893 -17.93 27.44 43.42
C GLY A 893 -16.50 27.54 42.91
N ASN A 894 -16.02 28.75 42.64
CA ASN A 894 -14.71 28.99 42.05
C ASN A 894 -13.56 28.99 43.08
N THR A 895 -12.33 28.73 42.60
CA THR A 895 -11.02 29.15 43.15
C THR A 895 -10.49 28.66 44.52
N ALA A 896 -9.36 27.94 44.43
CA ALA A 896 -8.04 28.29 45.00
C ALA A 896 -7.48 27.59 46.28
N SER A 897 -6.27 27.05 46.06
CA SER A 897 -5.07 27.09 46.94
C SER A 897 -4.70 25.92 47.88
N GLN A 898 -3.52 25.38 47.54
CA GLN A 898 -2.38 24.95 48.38
C GLN A 898 -2.29 23.52 48.95
N ASP A 899 -1.01 23.08 48.99
CA ASP A 899 -0.49 21.77 49.35
C ASP A 899 -0.87 21.26 50.74
N LEU A 900 -0.85 19.93 50.91
CA LEU A 900 0.13 19.27 51.79
C LEU A 900 0.14 17.73 51.66
N THR A 901 1.28 17.14 52.04
CA THR A 901 1.62 15.74 51.77
C THR A 901 1.14 14.72 52.82
N LYS A 902 1.06 13.44 52.40
CA LYS A 902 1.19 12.16 53.14
C LYS A 902 -0.08 11.35 53.52
N SER A 903 -0.22 10.24 52.80
CA SER A 903 -0.33 8.85 53.32
C SER A 903 -1.57 8.39 54.12
N ALA A 904 -2.42 7.59 53.46
CA ALA A 904 -2.92 6.32 54.02
C ALA A 904 -3.30 5.32 52.92
N LYS A 905 -2.99 4.03 53.09
CA LYS A 905 -3.35 2.93 52.16
C LYS A 905 -4.73 2.35 52.47
N ARG A 906 -5.54 2.01 51.45
CA ARG A 906 -6.50 0.88 51.46
C ARG A 906 -6.82 0.41 50.03
N PRO A 907 -7.33 -0.83 49.83
CA PRO A 907 -7.08 -1.60 48.60
C PRO A 907 -8.11 -1.39 47.47
N LYS A 908 -7.66 -1.52 46.21
CA LYS A 908 -8.54 -1.67 45.04
C LYS A 908 -8.76 -3.15 44.70
N ARG A 909 -10.03 -3.54 44.58
CA ARG A 909 -10.50 -4.89 44.20
C ARG A 909 -10.50 -4.99 42.67
N GLY A 910 -9.76 -5.93 42.10
CA GLY A 910 -9.59 -6.05 40.65
C GLY A 910 -10.83 -6.60 39.92
N GLN A 911 -11.12 -6.05 38.74
CA GLN A 911 -12.11 -6.58 37.80
C GLN A 911 -11.66 -7.94 37.24
N ARG A 912 -12.57 -8.93 37.19
CA ARG A 912 -12.33 -10.22 36.51
C ARG A 912 -12.87 -10.17 35.08
N LYS A 913 -12.02 -10.47 34.10
CA LYS A 913 -12.45 -10.85 32.75
C LYS A 913 -12.97 -12.30 32.76
N ALA A 914 -14.03 -12.57 32.00
CA ALA A 914 -14.62 -13.90 31.87
C ALA A 914 -13.85 -14.77 30.87
N ILE A 915 -13.90 -16.10 31.07
CA ILE A 915 -13.33 -17.14 30.20
C ILE A 915 -14.47 -18.13 29.87
N PRO A 916 -14.61 -18.61 28.62
CA PRO A 916 -15.68 -19.54 28.25
C PRO A 916 -15.48 -20.93 28.84
N VAL A 917 -16.58 -21.57 29.25
CA VAL A 917 -16.59 -22.93 29.82
C VAL A 917 -16.86 -23.97 28.73
N GLN A 918 -15.88 -24.81 28.41
CA GLN A 918 -16.11 -26.05 27.67
C GLN A 918 -16.59 -27.15 28.63
N LYS A 919 -17.70 -27.83 28.28
CA LYS A 919 -18.15 -29.05 28.96
C LYS A 919 -17.53 -30.28 28.32
N THR A 920 -16.61 -30.94 29.01
CA THR A 920 -16.22 -32.32 28.73
C THR A 920 -17.33 -33.27 29.20
N ARG A 921 -17.66 -34.28 28.38
CA ARG A 921 -18.56 -35.38 28.75
C ARG A 921 -17.83 -36.70 28.54
N THR A 922 -17.75 -37.49 29.60
CA THR A 922 -17.16 -38.83 29.62
C THR A 922 -18.07 -39.84 28.92
N VAL A 923 -17.47 -40.86 28.30
CA VAL A 923 -18.13 -42.06 27.79
C VAL A 923 -17.22 -43.25 28.13
N GLU A 924 -17.79 -44.26 28.80
CA GLU A 924 -17.19 -45.57 29.04
C GLU A 924 -17.71 -46.59 28.02
N SER A 925 -17.02 -47.73 27.91
CA SER A 925 -17.20 -48.78 26.90
C SER A 925 -18.13 -49.93 27.34
N SER A 926 -18.89 -50.51 26.40
CA SER A 926 -19.31 -51.93 26.41
C SER A 926 -19.82 -52.37 25.02
N ASP A 927 -19.68 -53.67 24.71
CA ASP A 927 -19.84 -54.32 23.38
C ASP A 927 -21.24 -54.95 23.12
N GLU A 928 -21.38 -55.60 21.94
CA GLU A 928 -22.41 -56.57 21.50
C GLU A 928 -23.83 -56.03 21.11
N SER A 929 -24.61 -56.56 20.16
CA SER A 929 -24.36 -57.38 18.93
C SER A 929 -25.59 -57.29 17.98
N ASP A 930 -25.40 -57.61 16.70
CA ASP A 930 -26.37 -58.03 15.65
C ASP A 930 -27.73 -57.31 15.40
N GLY A 931 -27.81 -56.64 14.23
CA GLY A 931 -28.98 -56.70 13.31
C GLY A 931 -29.75 -55.38 13.02
N GLU A 932 -30.47 -55.23 11.89
CA GLU A 932 -30.66 -56.03 10.66
C GLU A 932 -31.01 -55.07 9.47
N ASN A 933 -31.22 -55.56 8.25
CA ASN A 933 -31.30 -54.75 7.01
C ASN A 933 -32.68 -54.12 6.70
N VAL A 934 -32.68 -52.90 6.13
CA VAL A 934 -33.43 -52.42 4.92
C VAL A 934 -32.76 -51.09 4.48
N PRO A 935 -32.60 -50.77 3.17
CA PRO A 935 -31.68 -49.72 2.72
C PRO A 935 -32.33 -48.34 2.53
N ASP A 936 -31.56 -47.28 2.77
CA ASP A 936 -31.94 -45.88 2.50
C ASP A 936 -30.96 -45.16 1.56
N SER A 937 -31.47 -44.14 0.85
CA SER A 937 -30.82 -43.49 -0.29
C SER A 937 -29.55 -42.68 0.03
N VAL A 938 -28.57 -42.74 -0.86
CA VAL A 938 -27.28 -42.02 -0.76
C VAL A 938 -27.44 -40.49 -0.94
N PRO A 939 -27.01 -39.66 0.02
CA PRO A 939 -26.79 -38.23 -0.18
C PRO A 939 -25.38 -37.99 -0.73
N VAL A 940 -25.27 -37.28 -1.87
CA VAL A 940 -23.98 -36.91 -2.46
C VAL A 940 -23.25 -35.90 -1.56
N THR A 941 -22.09 -36.28 -1.02
CA THR A 941 -21.27 -35.41 -0.17
C THR A 941 -20.41 -34.43 -0.98
N ARG A 942 -20.43 -33.14 -0.60
CA ARG A 942 -19.53 -32.11 -1.14
C ARG A 942 -18.05 -32.50 -0.96
N PRO A 943 -17.17 -32.24 -1.96
CA PRO A 943 -15.74 -32.53 -1.82
C PRO A 943 -15.06 -31.63 -0.76
N THR A 944 -14.16 -32.20 0.05
CA THR A 944 -13.39 -31.43 1.04
C THR A 944 -12.23 -30.67 0.38
N ARG A 945 -11.74 -29.58 1.00
CA ARG A 945 -10.66 -28.72 0.45
C ARG A 945 -9.41 -29.47 -0.06
N ARG A 946 -9.11 -30.65 0.47
CA ARG A 946 -7.99 -31.50 0.04
C ARG A 946 -8.14 -32.04 -1.39
N SER A 947 -9.38 -32.18 -1.87
CA SER A 947 -9.69 -32.58 -3.25
C SER A 947 -9.54 -31.44 -4.28
N LYS A 948 -9.86 -30.18 -3.93
CA LYS A 948 -9.54 -29.02 -4.79
C LYS A 948 -8.02 -28.88 -4.98
N ALA A 949 -7.21 -29.13 -3.95
CA ALA A 949 -5.75 -29.12 -4.06
C ALA A 949 -5.23 -30.25 -4.98
N ALA A 950 -5.68 -31.50 -4.78
CA ALA A 950 -5.30 -32.62 -5.63
C ALA A 950 -5.78 -32.46 -7.09
N ALA A 951 -6.92 -31.80 -7.31
CA ALA A 951 -7.38 -31.46 -8.65
C ALA A 951 -6.47 -30.42 -9.33
N LEU A 952 -6.14 -29.32 -8.64
CA LEU A 952 -5.21 -28.30 -9.15
C LEU A 952 -3.81 -28.85 -9.45
N GLU A 953 -3.30 -29.73 -8.60
CA GLU A 953 -2.01 -30.39 -8.78
C GLU A 953 -2.03 -31.35 -9.98
N LYS A 954 -3.16 -32.06 -10.19
CA LYS A 954 -3.37 -32.88 -11.39
C LYS A 954 -3.49 -32.04 -12.66
N THR A 955 -4.24 -30.93 -12.66
CA THR A 955 -4.32 -30.02 -13.82
C THR A 955 -2.95 -29.42 -14.16
N ARG A 956 -2.11 -29.14 -13.15
CA ARG A 956 -0.74 -28.65 -13.33
C ARG A 956 0.21 -29.72 -13.91
N LEU A 957 -0.01 -30.99 -13.58
CA LEU A 957 0.71 -32.13 -14.19
C LEU A 957 0.25 -32.38 -15.65
N ASP A 958 -1.04 -32.29 -15.94
CA ASP A 958 -1.56 -32.44 -17.30
C ASP A 958 -1.14 -31.27 -18.22
N LEU A 959 -1.11 -30.02 -17.71
CA LEU A 959 -0.59 -28.86 -18.45
C LEU A 959 0.91 -28.95 -18.75
N SER A 960 1.71 -29.50 -17.84
CA SER A 960 3.16 -29.68 -18.09
C SER A 960 3.45 -30.83 -19.06
N ALA A 961 2.54 -31.78 -19.26
CA ALA A 961 2.64 -32.75 -20.35
C ALA A 961 2.37 -32.12 -21.73
N LEU A 962 1.41 -31.18 -21.82
CA LEU A 962 1.08 -30.45 -23.05
C LEU A 962 2.18 -29.46 -23.48
N ILE A 963 2.70 -28.66 -22.53
CA ILE A 963 3.77 -27.68 -22.81
C ILE A 963 5.04 -28.35 -23.33
N ASN A 964 5.33 -29.58 -22.90
CA ASN A 964 6.49 -30.35 -23.38
C ASN A 964 6.25 -31.09 -24.71
N GLN A 965 5.03 -31.08 -25.27
CA GLN A 965 4.74 -31.61 -26.60
C GLN A 965 4.94 -30.57 -27.71
N GLU A 966 4.62 -29.29 -27.47
CA GLU A 966 4.83 -28.22 -28.46
C GLU A 966 6.33 -27.92 -28.70
N ALA A 967 7.21 -28.23 -27.73
CA ALA A 967 8.65 -28.04 -27.85
C ALA A 967 9.39 -29.09 -28.73
N ASN A 968 8.69 -30.12 -29.24
CA ASN A 968 9.28 -31.18 -30.08
C ASN A 968 8.74 -31.20 -31.52
N THR A 969 8.08 -30.13 -31.97
CA THR A 969 7.74 -29.91 -33.38
C THR A 969 8.29 -28.56 -33.85
N SER A 970 9.58 -28.53 -34.13
CA SER A 970 10.30 -27.49 -34.88
C SER A 970 11.48 -28.13 -35.59
#